data_AF-F0YVY9-F1
#
_entry.id   AF-F0YVY9-F1
#
_cell.length_a   1.000
_cell.length_b   1.000
_cell.length_c   1.000
_cell.angle_alpha   90.00
_cell.angle_beta   90.00
_cell.angle_gamma   90.00
#
_symmetry.space_group_name_H-M   'P 1'
#
loop_
_entity.id
_entity.type
_entity.pdbx_description
1 polymer ?
#
loop_
_entity_poly.entity_id
_entity_poly.type
_entity_poly.pdbx_seq_one_letter_code
_entity_poly.pdbx_strand_id
1 'polypeptide(L)'
;MEKFKKLSLRGKIEYIFYCMSYPFLLLFDWVSHPVKHLAKKKKQIASVIITTIMLFNMLPGTAFAVENGIVKRTICLDVQSAIVDKDGNPLTPTDGVYDMLSTEGWKWDSNTNVLTLNGVDLEVSGNCAIVLAGNTEIELIGTNSVVANDSISVQSFGNLTISGTGTVNIRGRWAGINADDQNAGGNISVAGGVVNVTSTNDSAVLAQGALSVSGSANLTANGYYCGLQANGSGITISGAVVEASSTNDAALFTKGSLAISDSSSVTAANSAFAGINAKEGITVTDSIVNAGSGVNYTAIYTPKALTLNGTSKVTANGDFRGIQAEESITIGGSAKVTVNGKNEGLASLDVNITEDAAVMVTSINQSAISGKTNLSITENANVKAIGKVCGLLAENTMILSAKNIDVYSETNYAVCNVSTDKTITIGGNLKAESSNVYAIRSFGTITADNTANITAVGGWGGIQAGGDIAFTGSTVEAVGHGDDGIYSTGMISITGGSIHAAGGEGYVAIRAKNIQTADEAAISKIDLTDMIEKNGGKTAFCDWYDFNGDQTSWTTFISRNDNELISNNTGGISNGLPEVWLAAPCTVTFDVNGGSGTNSTVNVYAGNHVSAPETVPAKNGCHFSGWYLDGVAFDFANTAVTQNITLKAQLDPHIPGDDDSNCTTAITCSVCGEITTTAKTHAWDTTWTNDSSSHWHTCKNAGCTQITDSAAHVPGKAATIENAQVCTVCGYEISPKLQSKDTLTDGSSGIEVRYENGSAFEASIVLSVTSRNQAEMNQLKATVNKAAPGFVLGGLYDVKLLKDGIAFQPEGKVRVSIPLTRTMKAMKDLKMVYIDSSGNAKIISSEIKDGKIIFITDHFSNYGVIGKVKAASETNPEDEKNPKNEKNAKTVSSSPQTGDTCTTALWIVLLFTSAIGLAVFSITKIRRKNYKK
;
A
#
# COMPACT_ATOMS: atom_id res chain seq x y z
N MET A 1 -30.59 65.73 -15.71
CA MET A 1 -31.14 67.11 -15.64
C MET A 1 -30.11 68.11 -16.16
N GLU A 2 -30.46 69.40 -16.14
CA GLU A 2 -29.66 70.61 -16.42
C GLU A 2 -28.24 70.65 -15.78
N LYS A 3 -27.25 71.50 -16.16
CA LYS A 3 -26.97 72.48 -17.25
C LYS A 3 -25.48 72.94 -17.12
N PHE A 4 -25.05 73.92 -17.94
CA PHE A 4 -23.85 74.80 -17.80
C PHE A 4 -22.48 74.16 -18.13
N LYS A 5 -21.83 74.57 -19.24
CA LYS A 5 -20.87 75.69 -19.45
C LYS A 5 -19.45 75.39 -18.90
N LYS A 6 -18.36 75.31 -19.70
CA LYS A 6 -17.79 76.20 -20.76
C LYS A 6 -16.72 77.17 -20.23
N LEU A 7 -15.46 76.72 -20.22
CA LEU A 7 -14.20 77.48 -20.35
C LEU A 7 -13.35 76.66 -21.37
N SER A 8 -12.89 77.12 -22.53
CA SER A 8 -12.14 78.34 -22.91
C SER A 8 -10.62 78.20 -22.77
N LEU A 9 -9.97 77.66 -23.81
CA LEU A 9 -8.60 78.02 -24.18
C LEU A 9 -8.58 78.61 -25.61
N ARG A 10 -7.63 79.50 -25.88
CA ARG A 10 -7.51 80.25 -27.14
C ARG A 10 -6.03 80.48 -27.48
N GLY A 11 -5.46 79.60 -28.30
CA GLY A 11 -4.08 79.67 -28.79
C GLY A 11 -4.02 79.04 -30.18
N LYS A 12 -3.75 79.84 -31.20
CA LYS A 12 -4.04 79.53 -32.61
C LYS A 12 -2.76 79.36 -33.43
N ILE A 13 -2.89 78.63 -34.55
CA ILE A 13 -2.10 78.59 -35.81
C ILE A 13 -1.17 77.35 -35.84
N GLU A 14 -1.25 76.37 -36.77
CA GLU A 14 -1.77 76.22 -38.17
C GLU A 14 -2.56 74.88 -38.36
N TYR A 15 -3.26 74.49 -39.46
CA TYR A 15 -4.12 75.15 -40.48
C TYR A 15 -5.19 74.14 -41.03
N ILE A 16 -6.36 74.64 -41.46
CA ILE A 16 -7.45 74.15 -42.37
C ILE A 16 -7.31 72.73 -43.03
N PHE A 17 -8.26 71.76 -43.11
CA PHE A 17 -9.73 71.56 -42.90
C PHE A 17 -10.71 71.70 -44.13
N TYR A 18 -11.46 70.61 -44.46
CA TYR A 18 -12.65 70.47 -45.36
C TYR A 18 -12.40 70.49 -46.91
N CYS A 19 -13.21 69.85 -47.80
CA CYS A 19 -14.56 69.25 -47.66
C CYS A 19 -14.92 68.08 -48.63
N MET A 20 -15.97 67.30 -48.29
CA MET A 20 -16.75 66.32 -49.10
C MET A 20 -16.06 64.98 -49.52
N SER A 21 -16.70 63.79 -49.51
CA SER A 21 -18.01 63.36 -48.96
C SER A 21 -18.12 61.81 -48.75
N TYR A 22 -18.91 61.38 -47.76
CA TYR A 22 -19.32 60.00 -47.35
C TYR A 22 -20.89 59.91 -47.38
N PRO A 23 -21.61 58.88 -46.85
CA PRO A 23 -21.30 57.46 -46.46
C PRO A 23 -22.06 56.45 -47.39
N PHE A 24 -22.45 55.18 -47.14
CA PHE A 24 -22.67 54.22 -46.02
C PHE A 24 -22.50 52.76 -46.58
N LEU A 25 -22.42 51.61 -45.87
CA LEU A 25 -21.98 51.22 -44.51
C LEU A 25 -21.79 49.66 -44.44
N LEU A 26 -22.58 48.91 -43.63
CA LEU A 26 -22.48 47.47 -43.31
C LEU A 26 -23.86 46.86 -42.97
N LEU A 27 -24.10 45.56 -43.24
CA LEU A 27 -24.58 44.50 -42.30
C LEU A 27 -25.06 43.18 -42.99
N PHE A 28 -25.30 42.15 -42.17
CA PHE A 28 -25.88 40.81 -42.47
C PHE A 28 -27.37 40.93 -42.94
N ASP A 29 -28.09 39.92 -43.46
CA ASP A 29 -28.12 38.48 -43.13
C ASP A 29 -28.77 37.59 -44.25
N TRP A 30 -29.13 36.33 -43.94
CA TRP A 30 -29.58 35.26 -44.84
C TRP A 30 -31.12 35.22 -45.13
N VAL A 31 -31.58 34.13 -45.79
CA VAL A 31 -33.00 33.67 -45.96
C VAL A 31 -33.81 34.11 -47.21
N SER A 32 -33.63 33.33 -48.29
CA SER A 32 -34.67 32.68 -49.11
C SER A 32 -35.41 33.36 -50.32
N HIS A 33 -35.53 32.56 -51.38
CA HIS A 33 -36.58 32.51 -52.42
C HIS A 33 -36.72 33.65 -53.48
N PRO A 34 -37.26 33.34 -54.70
CA PRO A 34 -36.65 33.86 -55.92
C PRO A 34 -37.61 34.47 -56.96
N VAL A 35 -37.18 35.54 -57.65
CA VAL A 35 -37.86 36.05 -58.86
C VAL A 35 -36.88 36.22 -60.01
N LYS A 36 -37.23 35.63 -61.16
CA LYS A 36 -36.52 35.72 -62.44
C LYS A 36 -36.69 37.12 -63.03
N HIS A 37 -35.65 37.72 -63.62
CA HIS A 37 -35.71 38.24 -65.01
C HIS A 37 -34.34 38.73 -65.53
N LEU A 38 -34.28 39.00 -66.84
CA LEU A 38 -33.21 39.75 -67.54
C LEU A 38 -31.81 39.11 -67.62
N ALA A 39 -31.76 37.91 -68.20
CA ALA A 39 -30.62 37.54 -69.04
C ALA A 39 -30.53 38.45 -70.30
N LYS A 40 -29.34 38.51 -70.93
CA LYS A 40 -28.93 39.33 -72.10
C LYS A 40 -28.47 40.80 -71.83
N LYS A 41 -27.26 40.99 -71.26
CA LYS A 41 -26.24 42.01 -71.66
C LYS A 41 -24.98 42.02 -70.75
N LYS A 42 -24.27 40.88 -70.62
CA LYS A 42 -23.04 40.78 -69.77
C LYS A 42 -21.87 40.02 -70.42
N LYS A 43 -21.69 40.08 -71.75
CA LYS A 43 -20.64 39.33 -72.47
C LYS A 43 -19.81 40.13 -73.48
N GLN A 44 -19.74 41.47 -73.36
CA GLN A 44 -19.05 42.31 -74.36
C GLN A 44 -18.36 43.59 -73.82
N ILE A 45 -18.23 43.76 -72.50
CA ILE A 45 -17.60 44.97 -71.89
C ILE A 45 -16.33 44.65 -71.08
N ALA A 46 -16.11 43.38 -70.68
CA ALA A 46 -14.91 42.97 -69.94
C ALA A 46 -13.64 42.82 -70.81
N SER A 47 -13.75 42.91 -72.14
CA SER A 47 -12.70 42.50 -73.09
C SER A 47 -11.90 43.66 -73.71
N VAL A 48 -12.04 44.89 -73.20
CA VAL A 48 -11.49 46.12 -73.83
C VAL A 48 -10.58 46.92 -72.90
N ILE A 49 -10.54 46.61 -71.59
CA ILE A 49 -9.70 47.32 -70.61
C ILE A 49 -8.33 46.63 -70.42
N ILE A 50 -8.24 45.31 -70.62
CA ILE A 50 -7.00 44.54 -70.44
C ILE A 50 -6.00 44.78 -71.59
N THR A 51 -6.47 44.94 -72.82
CA THR A 51 -5.63 45.11 -74.02
C THR A 51 -4.84 46.42 -74.04
N THR A 52 -5.30 47.45 -73.32
CA THR A 52 -4.76 48.82 -73.42
C THR A 52 -3.53 49.05 -72.54
N ILE A 53 -3.28 48.18 -71.54
CA ILE A 53 -2.14 48.31 -70.61
C ILE A 53 -0.89 47.58 -71.16
N MET A 54 -1.06 46.49 -71.92
CA MET A 54 0.05 45.70 -72.47
C MET A 54 0.76 46.34 -73.69
N LEU A 55 0.30 47.50 -74.18
CA LEU A 55 0.70 48.05 -75.49
C LEU A 55 1.58 49.31 -75.44
N PHE A 56 2.11 49.69 -74.27
CA PHE A 56 2.87 50.94 -74.09
C PHE A 56 4.35 50.79 -73.69
N ASN A 57 4.85 49.57 -73.46
CA ASN A 57 6.25 49.30 -73.05
C ASN A 57 7.12 48.66 -74.17
N MET A 58 6.69 48.72 -75.44
CA MET A 58 7.45 48.19 -76.59
C MET A 58 7.67 49.23 -77.71
N LEU A 59 8.33 50.33 -77.35
CA LEU A 59 9.04 51.21 -78.31
C LEU A 59 10.35 51.69 -77.69
N PRO A 60 11.46 51.79 -78.45
CA PRO A 60 12.75 52.20 -77.91
C PRO A 60 12.75 53.71 -77.59
N GLY A 61 12.72 54.03 -76.29
CA GLY A 61 13.01 55.39 -75.82
C GLY A 61 14.46 55.76 -76.13
N THR A 62 14.67 56.83 -76.90
CA THR A 62 16.01 57.28 -77.31
C THR A 62 16.81 57.77 -76.11
N ALA A 63 17.88 57.06 -75.75
CA ALA A 63 18.73 57.41 -74.62
C ALA A 63 19.51 58.71 -74.86
N PHE A 64 19.46 59.65 -73.90
CA PHE A 64 20.39 60.77 -73.81
C PHE A 64 20.59 61.21 -72.35
N ALA A 65 21.50 60.52 -71.67
CA ALA A 65 22.24 61.03 -70.52
C ALA A 65 23.58 60.27 -70.47
N VAL A 66 24.68 60.96 -70.79
CA VAL A 66 26.04 60.40 -70.65
C VAL A 66 26.65 61.01 -69.40
N GLU A 67 26.88 60.19 -68.39
CA GLU A 67 27.74 60.51 -67.25
C GLU A 67 28.64 59.29 -66.98
N ASN A 68 29.85 59.53 -66.46
CA ASN A 68 30.98 58.61 -66.66
C ASN A 68 30.88 57.32 -65.83
N GLY A 69 30.42 56.24 -66.46
CA GLY A 69 30.43 54.87 -65.92
C GLY A 69 30.42 53.83 -67.03
N ILE A 70 30.86 52.60 -66.74
CA ILE A 70 30.80 51.49 -67.70
C ILE A 70 29.33 51.05 -67.81
N VAL A 71 28.71 51.30 -68.96
CA VAL A 71 27.34 50.83 -69.25
C VAL A 71 27.39 49.31 -69.49
N LYS A 72 27.22 48.55 -68.41
CA LYS A 72 26.95 47.11 -68.49
C LYS A 72 25.57 46.92 -69.10
N ARG A 73 25.42 45.92 -69.98
CA ARG A 73 24.18 45.71 -70.76
C ARG A 73 23.34 44.58 -70.17
N THR A 74 22.02 44.67 -70.35
CA THR A 74 21.08 43.59 -70.05
C THR A 74 21.48 42.31 -70.78
N ILE A 75 21.57 41.19 -70.05
CA ILE A 75 21.67 39.86 -70.63
C ILE A 75 20.26 39.46 -71.09
N CYS A 76 19.98 39.56 -72.39
CA CYS A 76 18.71 39.17 -72.98
C CYS A 76 18.86 37.88 -73.79
N LEU A 77 18.16 36.83 -73.39
CA LEU A 77 18.21 35.49 -73.98
C LEU A 77 16.85 35.12 -74.62
N ASP A 78 16.23 36.09 -75.30
CA ASP A 78 15.04 35.85 -76.12
C ASP A 78 15.41 35.31 -77.50
N VAL A 79 14.58 34.37 -78.00
CA VAL A 79 14.83 33.48 -79.15
C VAL A 79 14.80 34.22 -80.51
N GLN A 80 14.70 35.55 -80.50
CA GLN A 80 14.68 36.42 -81.69
C GLN A 80 15.64 37.61 -81.63
N SER A 81 16.42 37.78 -80.55
CA SER A 81 17.39 38.87 -80.41
C SER A 81 18.84 38.38 -80.42
N ALA A 82 19.72 39.08 -81.14
CA ALA A 82 21.15 38.80 -81.10
C ALA A 82 21.73 39.28 -79.75
N ILE A 83 22.39 38.36 -79.03
CA ILE A 83 23.18 38.72 -77.84
C ILE A 83 24.34 39.62 -78.30
N VAL A 84 24.66 40.68 -77.54
CA VAL A 84 25.73 41.63 -77.87
C VAL A 84 26.79 41.68 -76.77
N ASP A 85 28.03 41.98 -77.14
CA ASP A 85 29.07 42.32 -76.15
C ASP A 85 28.81 43.68 -75.46
N LYS A 86 29.59 43.97 -74.43
CA LYS A 86 29.66 45.29 -73.77
C LYS A 86 29.72 46.50 -74.73
N ASP A 87 30.41 46.38 -75.87
CA ASP A 87 30.61 47.48 -76.82
C ASP A 87 29.40 47.63 -77.79
N GLY A 88 28.59 46.59 -77.90
CA GLY A 88 27.35 46.53 -78.68
C GLY A 88 27.45 45.71 -79.97
N ASN A 89 28.52 44.96 -80.17
CA ASN A 89 28.68 44.10 -81.35
C ASN A 89 27.87 42.81 -81.16
N PRO A 90 27.10 42.33 -82.17
CA PRO A 90 26.40 41.06 -82.08
C PRO A 90 27.38 39.89 -82.00
N LEU A 91 27.17 39.05 -80.99
CA LEU A 91 27.91 37.82 -80.79
C LEU A 91 27.45 36.73 -81.75
N THR A 92 28.39 35.91 -82.19
CA THR A 92 28.11 34.68 -82.95
C THR A 92 28.37 33.46 -82.07
N PRO A 93 27.37 32.58 -81.84
CA PRO A 93 27.58 31.38 -81.05
C PRO A 93 28.48 30.38 -81.78
N THR A 94 29.22 29.57 -81.01
CA THR A 94 29.91 28.39 -81.50
C THR A 94 29.15 27.16 -81.00
N ASP A 95 28.64 26.32 -81.90
CA ASP A 95 27.86 25.11 -81.59
C ASP A 95 26.69 25.32 -80.59
N GLY A 96 26.03 26.48 -80.65
CA GLY A 96 24.92 26.87 -79.75
C GLY A 96 25.37 27.51 -78.43
N VAL A 97 26.68 27.68 -78.22
CA VAL A 97 27.27 28.24 -77.01
C VAL A 97 27.78 29.67 -77.26
N TYR A 98 27.46 30.57 -76.33
CA TYR A 98 28.07 31.88 -76.17
C TYR A 98 28.88 31.88 -74.88
N ASP A 99 30.21 31.82 -74.96
CA ASP A 99 31.09 31.77 -73.80
C ASP A 99 31.83 33.10 -73.60
N MET A 100 31.55 33.77 -72.49
CA MET A 100 32.18 35.02 -72.04
C MET A 100 32.84 34.86 -70.64
N LEU A 101 33.10 33.62 -70.18
CA LEU A 101 33.61 33.36 -68.82
C LEU A 101 34.96 34.02 -68.54
N SER A 102 35.76 34.27 -69.58
CA SER A 102 37.09 34.90 -69.48
C SER A 102 37.10 36.43 -69.58
N THR A 103 35.96 37.05 -69.91
CA THR A 103 35.85 38.48 -70.27
C THR A 103 34.77 39.22 -69.49
N GLU A 104 33.60 38.60 -69.31
CA GLU A 104 32.43 39.18 -68.63
C GLU A 104 31.86 38.24 -67.54
N GLY A 105 32.41 37.04 -67.38
CA GLY A 105 32.10 36.10 -66.30
C GLY A 105 30.87 35.21 -66.52
N TRP A 106 30.20 35.30 -67.67
CA TRP A 106 28.97 34.54 -67.95
C TRP A 106 29.10 33.63 -69.18
N LYS A 107 28.24 32.63 -69.30
CA LYS A 107 28.12 31.75 -70.47
C LYS A 107 26.68 31.29 -70.68
N TRP A 108 26.21 31.28 -71.92
CA TRP A 108 24.93 30.71 -72.32
C TRP A 108 25.14 29.49 -73.22
N ASP A 109 24.45 28.39 -72.94
CA ASP A 109 24.35 27.22 -73.82
C ASP A 109 22.89 26.98 -74.22
N SER A 110 22.54 27.27 -75.48
CA SER A 110 21.18 27.09 -75.99
C SER A 110 20.80 25.64 -76.29
N ASN A 111 21.73 24.68 -76.15
CA ASN A 111 21.43 23.25 -76.29
C ASN A 111 20.84 22.68 -74.99
N THR A 112 21.22 23.26 -73.84
CA THR A 112 20.79 22.86 -72.50
C THR A 112 19.88 23.90 -71.82
N ASN A 113 19.84 25.13 -72.34
CA ASN A 113 19.22 26.31 -71.72
C ASN A 113 19.82 26.64 -70.34
N VAL A 114 21.15 26.59 -70.24
CA VAL A 114 21.91 26.91 -69.02
C VAL A 114 22.68 28.21 -69.18
N LEU A 115 22.47 29.15 -68.24
CA LEU A 115 23.23 30.38 -68.04
C LEU A 115 24.17 30.21 -66.84
N THR A 116 25.44 29.89 -67.09
CA THR A 116 26.48 29.85 -66.05
C THR A 116 26.92 31.27 -65.69
N LEU A 117 26.93 31.61 -64.40
CA LEU A 117 27.46 32.87 -63.86
C LEU A 117 28.67 32.57 -62.96
N ASN A 118 29.83 33.16 -63.26
CA ASN A 118 31.10 32.95 -62.58
C ASN A 118 31.88 34.26 -62.37
N GLY A 119 31.63 34.93 -61.25
CA GLY A 119 32.28 36.23 -60.95
C GLY A 119 31.63 37.42 -61.65
N VAL A 120 30.38 37.28 -62.10
CA VAL A 120 29.61 38.32 -62.78
C VAL A 120 29.29 39.45 -61.80
N ASP A 121 29.61 40.68 -62.18
CA ASP A 121 29.09 41.88 -61.54
C ASP A 121 28.34 42.70 -62.58
N LEU A 122 27.01 42.71 -62.49
CA LEU A 122 26.09 43.32 -63.46
C LEU A 122 25.18 44.32 -62.76
N GLU A 123 25.21 45.57 -63.21
CA GLU A 123 24.32 46.65 -62.75
C GLU A 123 23.76 47.38 -63.96
N VAL A 124 22.43 47.54 -64.00
CA VAL A 124 21.71 48.21 -65.09
C VAL A 124 20.65 49.19 -64.56
N SER A 125 20.29 50.15 -65.41
CA SER A 125 19.19 51.11 -65.19
C SER A 125 18.22 51.08 -66.37
N GLY A 126 16.97 51.46 -66.13
CA GLY A 126 15.87 51.46 -67.11
C GLY A 126 15.35 50.10 -67.59
N ASN A 127 16.19 49.05 -67.63
CA ASN A 127 15.85 47.70 -68.09
C ASN A 127 16.04 46.64 -66.98
N CYS A 128 15.59 45.41 -67.23
CA CYS A 128 15.97 44.26 -66.40
C CYS A 128 17.45 43.91 -66.56
N ALA A 129 18.07 43.27 -65.56
CA ALA A 129 19.46 42.84 -65.65
C ALA A 129 19.62 41.56 -66.49
N ILE A 130 18.74 40.57 -66.24
CA ILE A 130 18.68 39.30 -66.97
C ILE A 130 17.25 39.05 -67.43
N VAL A 131 17.08 38.67 -68.70
CA VAL A 131 15.79 38.28 -69.32
C VAL A 131 15.95 36.93 -70.01
N LEU A 132 15.11 35.96 -69.62
CA LEU A 132 15.19 34.55 -70.04
C LEU A 132 13.89 34.13 -70.75
N ALA A 133 14.00 33.38 -71.84
CA ALA A 133 12.85 32.84 -72.58
C ALA A 133 12.73 31.33 -72.42
N GLY A 134 11.52 30.84 -72.14
CA GLY A 134 11.26 29.42 -71.91
C GLY A 134 11.89 28.88 -70.63
N ASN A 135 12.00 27.56 -70.53
CA ASN A 135 12.55 26.89 -69.35
C ASN A 135 14.08 27.04 -69.32
N THR A 136 14.61 27.66 -68.27
CA THR A 136 16.02 28.06 -68.17
C THR A 136 16.60 27.74 -66.80
N GLU A 137 17.88 27.37 -66.75
CA GLU A 137 18.66 27.19 -65.54
C GLU A 137 19.76 28.26 -65.42
N ILE A 138 19.97 28.80 -64.22
CA ILE A 138 21.13 29.64 -63.87
C ILE A 138 22.06 28.82 -62.97
N GLU A 139 23.23 28.48 -63.47
CA GLU A 139 24.27 27.75 -62.72
C GLU A 139 25.20 28.76 -62.02
N LEU A 140 25.30 28.70 -60.69
CA LEU A 140 26.12 29.62 -59.90
C LEU A 140 27.51 29.04 -59.59
N ILE A 141 28.54 29.79 -60.00
CA ILE A 141 29.95 29.58 -59.68
C ILE A 141 30.53 30.88 -59.09
N GLY A 142 31.49 30.79 -58.17
CA GLY A 142 32.13 31.98 -57.58
C GLY A 142 31.15 32.86 -56.79
N THR A 143 31.31 34.19 -56.89
CA THR A 143 30.42 35.18 -56.25
C THR A 143 29.94 36.18 -57.29
N ASN A 144 28.63 36.36 -57.39
CA ASN A 144 27.98 37.15 -58.43
C ASN A 144 27.11 38.29 -57.86
N SER A 145 26.85 39.30 -58.67
CA SER A 145 26.09 40.52 -58.39
C SER A 145 25.23 40.86 -59.60
N VAL A 146 23.91 41.03 -59.41
CA VAL A 146 22.92 41.22 -60.47
C VAL A 146 21.87 42.25 -60.03
N VAL A 147 22.05 43.49 -60.46
CA VAL A 147 21.30 44.67 -59.99
C VAL A 147 20.55 45.35 -61.13
N ALA A 148 19.26 45.59 -60.96
CA ALA A 148 18.45 46.45 -61.82
C ALA A 148 17.85 47.60 -60.99
N ASN A 149 18.37 48.82 -61.18
CA ASN A 149 18.05 49.99 -60.36
C ASN A 149 16.62 50.52 -60.57
N ASP A 150 16.03 50.28 -61.75
CA ASP A 150 14.68 50.79 -62.10
C ASP A 150 13.63 49.69 -62.33
N SER A 151 14.06 48.42 -62.44
CA SER A 151 13.28 47.31 -63.01
C SER A 151 13.23 46.05 -62.12
N ILE A 152 12.68 44.96 -62.66
CA ILE A 152 12.90 43.57 -62.18
C ILE A 152 14.36 43.19 -62.45
N SER A 153 15.05 42.48 -61.55
CA SER A 153 16.46 42.10 -61.82
C SER A 153 16.57 40.90 -62.76
N VAL A 154 16.00 39.75 -62.36
CA VAL A 154 15.93 38.53 -63.18
C VAL A 154 14.48 38.26 -63.59
N GLN A 155 14.18 38.33 -64.88
CA GLN A 155 12.88 37.97 -65.45
C GLN A 155 12.99 36.67 -66.26
N SER A 156 12.11 35.70 -65.99
CA SER A 156 11.90 34.53 -66.85
C SER A 156 10.49 34.53 -67.44
N PHE A 157 10.38 34.16 -68.71
CA PHE A 157 9.12 33.89 -69.42
C PHE A 157 8.84 32.38 -69.55
N GLY A 158 9.40 31.58 -68.64
CA GLY A 158 9.18 30.15 -68.48
C GLY A 158 9.51 29.72 -67.06
N ASN A 159 9.79 28.43 -66.85
CA ASN A 159 10.29 27.96 -65.55
C ASN A 159 11.75 28.36 -65.35
N LEU A 160 12.12 28.74 -64.12
CA LEU A 160 13.48 29.12 -63.75
C LEU A 160 14.05 28.18 -62.68
N THR A 161 15.19 27.56 -62.97
CA THR A 161 16.01 26.86 -61.98
C THR A 161 17.23 27.71 -61.63
N ILE A 162 17.65 27.69 -60.35
CA ILE A 162 18.93 28.26 -59.89
C ILE A 162 19.69 27.14 -59.18
N SER A 163 20.94 26.90 -59.58
CA SER A 163 21.74 25.74 -59.16
C SER A 163 23.22 26.10 -58.93
N GLY A 164 24.08 25.10 -58.83
CA GLY A 164 25.51 25.27 -58.56
C GLY A 164 25.82 25.47 -57.07
N THR A 165 27.02 25.96 -56.77
CA THR A 165 27.54 26.14 -55.39
C THR A 165 28.04 27.56 -55.11
N GLY A 166 27.96 28.45 -56.10
CA GLY A 166 28.34 29.86 -55.98
C GLY A 166 27.35 30.70 -55.17
N THR A 167 27.69 31.97 -55.02
CA THR A 167 26.84 33.01 -54.42
C THR A 167 26.30 33.93 -55.52
N VAL A 168 25.07 34.43 -55.37
CA VAL A 168 24.54 35.55 -56.16
C VAL A 168 23.81 36.56 -55.27
N ASN A 169 24.06 37.83 -55.53
CA ASN A 169 23.39 38.95 -54.87
C ASN A 169 22.51 39.67 -55.90
N ILE A 170 21.20 39.51 -55.77
CA ILE A 170 20.19 39.97 -56.72
C ILE A 170 19.42 41.14 -56.10
N ARG A 171 19.39 42.29 -56.78
CA ARG A 171 18.60 43.45 -56.35
C ARG A 171 17.74 43.99 -57.49
N GLY A 172 16.43 43.94 -57.32
CA GLY A 172 15.47 44.63 -58.19
C GLY A 172 14.89 45.87 -57.52
N ARG A 173 14.43 46.83 -58.33
CA ARG A 173 13.50 47.85 -57.84
C ARG A 173 12.11 47.25 -57.68
N TRP A 174 11.62 46.60 -58.73
CA TRP A 174 10.50 45.65 -58.66
C TRP A 174 11.04 44.29 -58.22
N ALA A 175 10.44 43.17 -58.63
CA ALA A 175 10.87 41.85 -58.16
C ALA A 175 12.37 41.60 -58.37
N GLY A 176 13.02 40.96 -57.39
CA GLY A 176 14.41 40.55 -57.54
C GLY A 176 14.52 39.41 -58.56
N ILE A 177 13.67 38.40 -58.40
CA ILE A 177 13.44 37.31 -59.36
C ILE A 177 11.94 37.25 -59.65
N ASN A 178 11.55 37.25 -60.92
CA ASN A 178 10.19 36.96 -61.38
C ASN A 178 10.20 35.85 -62.44
N ALA A 179 9.30 34.88 -62.33
CA ALA A 179 9.01 33.91 -63.38
C ALA A 179 7.52 33.97 -63.74
N ASP A 180 7.23 34.28 -65.01
CA ASP A 180 5.88 34.48 -65.52
C ASP A 180 5.72 33.83 -66.91
N ASP A 181 5.41 32.52 -66.91
CA ASP A 181 4.91 31.85 -68.11
C ASP A 181 3.40 32.14 -68.22
N GLN A 182 3.03 32.97 -69.19
CA GLN A 182 1.66 33.40 -69.46
C GLN A 182 0.68 32.23 -69.75
N ASN A 183 1.18 31.00 -69.97
CA ASN A 183 0.39 29.80 -70.24
C ASN A 183 0.56 28.71 -69.17
N ALA A 184 1.78 28.50 -68.66
CA ALA A 184 2.11 27.41 -67.72
C ALA A 184 2.39 27.88 -66.27
N GLY A 185 2.27 29.17 -65.99
CA GLY A 185 2.39 29.75 -64.65
C GLY A 185 3.81 30.19 -64.26
N GLY A 186 4.89 29.58 -64.76
CA GLY A 186 6.26 30.02 -64.44
C GLY A 186 6.67 29.66 -63.01
N ASN A 187 7.20 28.45 -62.84
CA ASN A 187 7.71 27.98 -61.55
C ASN A 187 9.16 28.48 -61.31
N ILE A 188 9.53 28.65 -60.04
CA ILE A 188 10.92 28.92 -59.64
C ILE A 188 11.42 27.75 -58.78
N SER A 189 12.65 27.28 -59.02
CA SER A 189 13.30 26.24 -58.22
C SER A 189 14.73 26.64 -57.85
N VAL A 190 14.98 26.90 -56.57
CA VAL A 190 16.33 27.17 -56.06
C VAL A 190 16.89 25.87 -55.50
N ALA A 191 17.75 25.20 -56.26
CA ALA A 191 18.27 23.85 -55.98
C ALA A 191 19.73 23.83 -55.48
N GLY A 192 20.39 24.98 -55.38
CA GLY A 192 21.75 25.11 -54.85
C GLY A 192 22.19 26.56 -54.65
N GLY A 193 23.43 26.72 -54.18
CA GLY A 193 24.09 28.02 -54.00
C GLY A 193 23.61 28.85 -52.80
N VAL A 194 24.20 30.05 -52.68
CA VAL A 194 23.78 31.09 -51.74
C VAL A 194 23.14 32.23 -52.54
N VAL A 195 21.83 32.41 -52.36
CA VAL A 195 21.01 33.30 -53.18
C VAL A 195 20.45 34.41 -52.30
N ASN A 196 21.02 35.60 -52.40
CA ASN A 196 20.57 36.78 -51.65
C ASN A 196 19.72 37.65 -52.58
N VAL A 197 18.43 37.82 -52.28
CA VAL A 197 17.48 38.55 -53.13
C VAL A 197 16.86 39.70 -52.35
N THR A 198 16.84 40.90 -52.94
CA THR A 198 16.20 42.08 -52.36
C THR A 198 15.33 42.80 -53.40
N SER A 199 14.12 43.19 -53.01
CA SER A 199 13.26 44.09 -53.78
C SER A 199 12.92 45.33 -52.96
N THR A 200 12.87 46.50 -53.61
CA THR A 200 12.54 47.78 -52.94
C THR A 200 11.10 48.25 -53.13
N ASN A 201 10.32 47.62 -54.02
CA ASN A 201 8.96 48.03 -54.38
C ASN A 201 8.04 46.83 -54.75
N ASP A 202 8.51 45.59 -54.63
CA ASP A 202 7.74 44.38 -54.95
C ASP A 202 8.11 43.21 -54.02
N SER A 203 7.65 41.99 -54.31
CA SER A 203 8.13 40.75 -53.68
C SER A 203 9.56 40.41 -54.13
N ALA A 204 10.42 39.88 -53.26
CA ALA A 204 11.81 39.60 -53.62
C ALA A 204 11.94 38.41 -54.61
N VAL A 205 11.28 37.29 -54.32
CA VAL A 205 11.12 36.16 -55.25
C VAL A 205 9.65 35.97 -55.55
N LEU A 206 9.26 36.15 -56.82
CA LEU A 206 7.90 36.02 -57.32
C LEU A 206 7.81 34.87 -58.33
N ALA A 207 7.30 33.73 -57.89
CA ALA A 207 6.83 32.69 -58.79
C ALA A 207 5.35 32.93 -59.09
N GLN A 208 5.00 33.12 -60.37
CA GLN A 208 3.61 33.14 -60.78
C GLN A 208 2.98 31.73 -60.69
N GLY A 209 3.83 30.68 -60.74
CA GLY A 209 3.52 29.28 -60.48
C GLY A 209 3.90 28.83 -59.06
N ALA A 210 4.44 27.62 -58.96
CA ALA A 210 5.01 27.05 -57.74
C ALA A 210 6.43 27.58 -57.47
N LEU A 211 6.83 27.57 -56.20
CA LEU A 211 8.20 27.86 -55.77
C LEU A 211 8.77 26.66 -55.00
N SER A 212 9.98 26.22 -55.35
CA SER A 212 10.72 25.23 -54.58
C SER A 212 12.09 25.75 -54.13
N VAL A 213 12.51 25.34 -52.94
CA VAL A 213 13.85 25.60 -52.40
C VAL A 213 14.40 24.29 -51.84
N SER A 214 15.54 23.83 -52.33
CA SER A 214 16.02 22.46 -52.08
C SER A 214 17.55 22.33 -52.19
N GLY A 215 18.07 21.11 -52.00
CA GLY A 215 19.45 20.76 -52.38
C GLY A 215 20.54 21.47 -51.56
N SER A 216 20.27 21.78 -50.28
CA SER A 216 21.17 22.58 -49.42
C SER A 216 21.40 24.01 -49.90
N ALA A 217 20.51 24.56 -50.73
CA ALA A 217 20.46 25.99 -51.02
C ALA A 217 20.28 26.83 -49.74
N ASN A 218 20.85 28.03 -49.76
CA ASN A 218 20.61 29.07 -48.75
C ASN A 218 20.01 30.31 -49.44
N LEU A 219 18.76 30.64 -49.14
CA LEU A 219 17.99 31.69 -49.79
C LEU A 219 17.58 32.77 -48.78
N THR A 220 18.22 33.94 -48.84
CA THR A 220 17.78 35.14 -48.10
C THR A 220 16.97 36.03 -49.04
N ALA A 221 15.71 36.32 -48.69
CA ALA A 221 14.76 37.03 -49.56
C ALA A 221 14.05 38.18 -48.81
N ASN A 222 14.43 39.42 -49.12
CA ASN A 222 13.97 40.63 -48.46
C ASN A 222 13.06 41.44 -49.39
N GLY A 223 11.74 41.30 -49.21
CA GLY A 223 10.74 41.95 -50.05
C GLY A 223 10.32 43.34 -49.54
N TYR A 224 9.85 44.18 -50.46
CA TYR A 224 8.98 45.29 -50.08
C TYR A 224 7.60 44.73 -49.75
N TYR A 225 7.00 43.99 -50.67
CA TYR A 225 5.96 43.01 -50.37
C TYR A 225 6.62 41.72 -49.85
N CYS A 226 6.29 40.55 -50.39
CA CYS A 226 6.70 39.28 -49.79
C CYS A 226 8.19 38.98 -49.98
N GLY A 227 8.81 38.31 -49.02
CA GLY A 227 10.14 37.72 -49.22
C GLY A 227 10.08 36.66 -50.31
N LEU A 228 9.26 35.62 -50.08
CA LEU A 228 8.90 34.63 -51.10
C LEU A 228 7.39 34.66 -51.39
N GLN A 229 7.04 34.68 -52.67
CA GLN A 229 5.67 34.61 -53.16
C GLN A 229 5.51 33.49 -54.21
N ALA A 230 4.49 32.65 -54.03
CA ALA A 230 4.04 31.69 -55.05
C ALA A 230 2.53 31.84 -55.34
N ASN A 231 2.19 32.17 -56.59
CA ASN A 231 0.80 32.37 -57.02
C ASN A 231 0.13 31.10 -57.60
N GLY A 232 0.89 30.03 -57.81
CA GLY A 232 0.42 28.71 -58.25
C GLY A 232 0.18 27.72 -57.10
N SER A 233 0.62 26.47 -57.27
CA SER A 233 0.22 25.33 -56.43
C SER A 233 0.80 25.30 -55.02
N GLY A 234 1.88 26.04 -54.73
CA GLY A 234 2.44 26.11 -53.37
C GLY A 234 3.89 26.59 -53.28
N ILE A 235 4.42 26.54 -52.06
CA ILE A 235 5.84 26.66 -51.72
C ILE A 235 6.30 25.32 -51.10
N THR A 236 7.41 24.78 -51.58
CA THR A 236 8.06 23.57 -51.02
C THR A 236 9.50 23.89 -50.60
N ILE A 237 9.87 23.59 -49.36
CA ILE A 237 11.22 23.77 -48.82
C ILE A 237 11.71 22.42 -48.26
N SER A 238 12.79 21.86 -48.82
CA SER A 238 13.29 20.51 -48.50
C SER A 238 14.82 20.50 -48.39
N GLY A 239 15.37 20.24 -47.20
CA GLY A 239 16.82 20.22 -46.96
C GLY A 239 17.53 21.52 -47.29
N ALA A 240 16.89 22.67 -47.02
CA ALA A 240 17.39 24.00 -47.39
C ALA A 240 17.27 25.03 -46.24
N VAL A 241 18.02 26.13 -46.35
CA VAL A 241 17.94 27.29 -45.46
C VAL A 241 17.20 28.42 -46.16
N VAL A 242 16.22 29.02 -45.49
CA VAL A 242 15.43 30.15 -46.02
C VAL A 242 15.29 31.22 -44.95
N GLU A 243 15.66 32.46 -45.29
CA GLU A 243 15.43 33.64 -44.47
C GLU A 243 14.61 34.66 -45.26
N ALA A 244 13.32 34.78 -44.93
CA ALA A 244 12.40 35.70 -45.59
C ALA A 244 12.00 36.87 -44.68
N SER A 245 11.97 38.08 -45.24
CA SER A 245 11.47 39.29 -44.60
C SER A 245 10.64 40.16 -45.55
N SER A 246 9.84 41.08 -45.00
CA SER A 246 8.84 41.86 -45.76
C SER A 246 8.50 43.18 -45.08
N THR A 247 8.61 44.30 -45.80
CA THR A 247 8.26 45.62 -45.23
C THR A 247 6.78 46.01 -45.35
N ASN A 248 5.97 45.28 -46.12
CA ASN A 248 4.61 45.69 -46.49
C ASN A 248 3.61 44.54 -46.81
N ASP A 249 4.00 43.27 -46.65
CA ASP A 249 3.11 42.09 -46.73
C ASP A 249 3.58 40.98 -45.76
N ALA A 250 3.26 39.71 -46.01
CA ALA A 250 3.79 38.56 -45.27
C ALA A 250 5.23 38.21 -45.70
N ALA A 251 6.05 37.61 -44.83
CA ALA A 251 7.41 37.19 -45.23
C ALA A 251 7.37 36.01 -46.22
N LEU A 252 6.52 35.01 -45.96
CA LEU A 252 6.19 33.93 -46.89
C LEU A 252 4.70 33.97 -47.24
N PHE A 253 4.37 34.11 -48.53
CA PHE A 253 2.99 34.07 -49.03
C PHE A 253 2.80 33.03 -50.13
N THR A 254 1.72 32.26 -50.06
CA THR A 254 1.31 31.40 -51.18
C THR A 254 -0.21 31.28 -51.33
N LYS A 255 -0.67 31.25 -52.58
CA LYS A 255 -2.05 30.91 -52.94
C LYS A 255 -2.34 29.40 -52.86
N GLY A 256 -1.30 28.58 -52.82
CA GLY A 256 -1.39 27.13 -52.64
C GLY A 256 -1.04 26.71 -51.22
N SER A 257 -0.46 25.51 -51.10
CA SER A 257 0.00 24.94 -49.83
C SER A 257 1.45 25.33 -49.50
N LEU A 258 1.85 25.13 -48.26
CA LEU A 258 3.25 25.23 -47.82
C LEU A 258 3.72 23.91 -47.22
N ALA A 259 4.79 23.34 -47.77
CA ALA A 259 5.47 22.16 -47.25
C ALA A 259 6.91 22.49 -46.84
N ILE A 260 7.30 22.13 -45.61
CA ILE A 260 8.66 22.30 -45.08
C ILE A 260 9.12 20.95 -44.52
N SER A 261 10.19 20.39 -45.10
CA SER A 261 10.66 19.02 -44.84
C SER A 261 12.18 18.87 -44.77
N ASP A 262 12.62 17.66 -44.40
CA ASP A 262 14.00 17.16 -44.58
C ASP A 262 15.09 18.00 -43.90
N SER A 263 14.91 18.37 -42.62
CA SER A 263 15.85 19.21 -41.86
C SER A 263 16.03 20.63 -42.39
N SER A 264 15.02 21.18 -43.08
CA SER A 264 15.03 22.59 -43.49
C SER A 264 15.06 23.54 -42.29
N SER A 265 15.61 24.74 -42.49
CA SER A 265 15.66 25.83 -41.50
C SER A 265 15.07 27.11 -42.08
N VAL A 266 13.86 27.46 -41.65
CA VAL A 266 13.07 28.57 -42.23
C VAL A 266 12.83 29.65 -41.18
N THR A 267 13.36 30.85 -41.42
CA THR A 267 13.01 32.08 -40.69
C THR A 267 12.11 32.94 -41.55
N ALA A 268 10.91 33.26 -41.06
CA ALA A 268 9.92 34.09 -41.73
C ALA A 268 9.50 35.21 -40.76
N ALA A 269 10.31 36.27 -40.70
CA ALA A 269 10.30 37.25 -39.62
C ALA A 269 10.55 38.67 -40.16
N ASN A 270 10.39 39.69 -39.29
CA ASN A 270 10.43 41.10 -39.69
C ASN A 270 9.46 41.38 -40.87
N SER A 271 8.25 40.80 -40.77
CA SER A 271 7.15 41.03 -41.70
C SER A 271 6.28 42.20 -41.23
N ALA A 272 5.65 42.93 -42.15
CA ALA A 272 4.60 43.89 -41.79
C ALA A 272 3.26 43.22 -41.48
N PHE A 273 2.99 42.06 -42.09
CA PHE A 273 1.79 41.25 -41.89
C PHE A 273 2.15 39.94 -41.16
N ALA A 274 1.71 38.78 -41.66
CA ALA A 274 2.06 37.49 -41.07
C ALA A 274 3.50 37.08 -41.41
N GLY A 275 4.15 36.28 -40.54
CA GLY A 275 5.38 35.60 -40.95
C GLY A 275 5.12 34.65 -42.10
N ILE A 276 4.10 33.80 -41.95
CA ILE A 276 3.70 32.78 -42.91
C ILE A 276 2.20 32.88 -43.21
N ASN A 277 1.85 32.91 -44.50
CA ASN A 277 0.48 33.09 -44.99
C ASN A 277 0.22 32.17 -46.20
N ALA A 278 -0.27 30.95 -45.96
CA ALA A 278 -0.71 30.04 -47.02
C ALA A 278 -2.24 30.12 -47.20
N LYS A 279 -2.74 29.95 -48.42
CA LYS A 279 -4.18 29.88 -48.69
C LYS A 279 -4.72 28.46 -48.77
N GLU A 280 -3.86 27.46 -48.93
CA GLU A 280 -4.17 26.07 -48.63
C GLU A 280 -3.36 25.59 -47.40
N GLY A 281 -3.33 24.27 -47.16
CA GLY A 281 -2.75 23.68 -45.93
C GLY A 281 -1.25 23.92 -45.73
N ILE A 282 -0.82 23.84 -44.46
CA ILE A 282 0.58 23.99 -44.05
C ILE A 282 1.06 22.68 -43.39
N THR A 283 2.19 22.14 -43.86
CA THR A 283 2.82 20.95 -43.27
C THR A 283 4.29 21.22 -42.94
N VAL A 284 4.69 20.91 -41.71
CA VAL A 284 6.10 20.99 -41.25
C VAL A 284 6.51 19.66 -40.65
N THR A 285 7.52 19.02 -41.24
CA THR A 285 8.04 17.71 -40.83
C THR A 285 9.55 17.76 -40.66
N ASP A 286 10.07 17.24 -39.54
CA ASP A 286 11.51 17.16 -39.22
C ASP A 286 12.33 18.44 -39.52
N SER A 287 11.74 19.62 -39.30
CA SER A 287 12.30 20.91 -39.74
C SER A 287 12.22 22.00 -38.67
N ILE A 288 13.05 23.05 -38.81
CA ILE A 288 13.06 24.23 -37.93
C ILE A 288 12.31 25.37 -38.61
N VAL A 289 11.35 25.98 -37.91
CA VAL A 289 10.58 27.14 -38.38
C VAL A 289 10.54 28.22 -37.29
N ASN A 290 10.88 29.45 -37.64
CA ASN A 290 10.75 30.63 -36.78
C ASN A 290 9.93 31.70 -37.50
N ALA A 291 8.67 31.87 -37.09
CA ALA A 291 7.74 32.84 -37.65
C ALA A 291 7.51 34.01 -36.69
N GLY A 292 7.57 35.25 -37.22
CA GLY A 292 7.24 36.47 -36.49
C GLY A 292 6.36 37.40 -37.33
N SER A 293 5.30 37.93 -36.73
CA SER A 293 4.38 38.86 -37.39
C SER A 293 4.76 40.34 -37.18
N GLY A 294 4.22 41.19 -38.04
CA GLY A 294 4.03 42.61 -37.75
C GLY A 294 2.86 42.88 -36.81
N VAL A 295 2.60 44.17 -36.55
CA VAL A 295 1.67 44.66 -35.53
C VAL A 295 0.22 44.29 -35.85
N ASN A 296 -0.53 43.77 -34.87
CA ASN A 296 -1.89 43.23 -34.99
C ASN A 296 -2.08 42.01 -35.94
N TYR A 297 -1.02 41.27 -36.30
CA TYR A 297 -1.14 40.11 -37.20
C TYR A 297 -0.85 38.74 -36.54
N THR A 298 -1.25 37.68 -37.24
CA THR A 298 -0.96 36.29 -36.88
C THR A 298 0.42 35.89 -37.37
N ALA A 299 1.25 35.15 -36.61
CA ALA A 299 2.58 34.76 -37.10
C ALA A 299 2.53 33.65 -38.16
N ILE A 300 1.69 32.64 -37.98
CA ILE A 300 1.41 31.58 -38.98
C ILE A 300 -0.10 31.51 -39.23
N TYR A 301 -0.54 31.79 -40.46
CA TYR A 301 -1.95 31.77 -40.86
C TYR A 301 -2.21 30.84 -42.05
N THR A 302 -3.29 30.06 -41.96
CA THR A 302 -3.92 29.38 -43.10
C THR A 302 -5.44 29.26 -42.90
N PRO A 303 -6.27 29.32 -43.96
CA PRO A 303 -7.70 28.99 -43.90
C PRO A 303 -7.97 27.48 -43.94
N LYS A 304 -6.93 26.65 -43.91
CA LYS A 304 -6.97 25.18 -44.00
C LYS A 304 -6.35 24.52 -42.78
N ALA A 305 -6.17 23.20 -42.84
CA ALA A 305 -5.43 22.42 -41.85
C ALA A 305 -3.94 22.82 -41.77
N LEU A 306 -3.38 22.80 -40.56
CA LEU A 306 -1.97 22.96 -40.25
C LEU A 306 -1.47 21.74 -39.47
N THR A 307 -0.37 21.13 -39.93
CA THR A 307 0.21 19.92 -39.33
C THR A 307 1.69 20.12 -39.00
N LEU A 308 2.07 19.92 -37.73
CA LEU A 308 3.45 19.97 -37.24
C LEU A 308 3.82 18.58 -36.71
N ASN A 309 4.78 17.89 -37.35
CA ASN A 309 5.07 16.48 -37.05
C ASN A 309 6.59 16.15 -37.12
N GLY A 310 6.96 14.91 -36.83
CA GLY A 310 8.34 14.45 -36.73
C GLY A 310 9.08 15.11 -35.56
N THR A 311 10.35 15.44 -35.75
CA THR A 311 11.20 16.12 -34.76
C THR A 311 11.19 17.66 -34.87
N SER A 312 10.18 18.22 -35.58
CA SER A 312 10.10 19.64 -35.92
C SER A 312 10.22 20.58 -34.73
N LYS A 313 10.83 21.75 -34.94
CA LYS A 313 10.99 22.81 -33.94
C LYS A 313 10.36 24.09 -34.48
N VAL A 314 9.21 24.48 -33.93
CA VAL A 314 8.42 25.59 -34.47
C VAL A 314 8.26 26.67 -33.40
N THR A 315 8.74 27.87 -33.69
CA THR A 315 8.50 29.08 -32.88
C THR A 315 7.59 30.02 -33.65
N ALA A 316 6.50 30.47 -33.04
CA ALA A 316 5.54 31.41 -33.63
C ALA A 316 5.28 32.59 -32.68
N ASN A 317 5.69 33.79 -33.07
CA ASN A 317 5.59 35.02 -32.28
C ASN A 317 4.65 36.04 -32.96
N GLY A 318 3.39 36.08 -32.52
CA GLY A 318 2.34 36.89 -33.11
C GLY A 318 1.94 38.09 -32.27
N ASP A 319 1.90 39.26 -32.91
CA ASP A 319 1.41 40.50 -32.28
C ASP A 319 -0.12 40.49 -32.08
N PHE A 320 -0.84 39.63 -32.80
CA PHE A 320 -2.24 39.28 -32.50
C PHE A 320 -2.38 37.80 -32.15
N ARG A 321 -2.07 36.87 -33.07
CA ARG A 321 -2.18 35.42 -32.81
C ARG A 321 -0.88 34.68 -33.10
N GLY A 322 -0.53 33.70 -32.28
CA GLY A 322 0.65 32.87 -32.53
C GLY A 322 0.46 32.03 -33.80
N ILE A 323 -0.48 31.09 -33.77
CA ILE A 323 -0.89 30.28 -34.92
C ILE A 323 -2.41 30.30 -35.04
N GLN A 324 -2.91 30.49 -36.26
CA GLN A 324 -4.32 30.31 -36.60
C GLN A 324 -4.45 29.45 -37.85
N ALA A 325 -5.23 28.38 -37.75
CA ALA A 325 -5.61 27.54 -38.86
C ALA A 325 -7.13 27.38 -38.81
N GLU A 326 -7.88 27.83 -39.82
CA GLU A 326 -9.34 27.94 -39.67
C GLU A 326 -10.04 26.56 -39.65
N GLU A 327 -9.45 25.51 -40.26
CA GLU A 327 -9.99 24.14 -40.24
C GLU A 327 -9.46 23.29 -39.08
N SER A 328 -8.14 23.10 -38.97
CA SER A 328 -7.56 22.31 -37.86
C SER A 328 -6.08 22.61 -37.61
N ILE A 329 -5.63 22.39 -36.37
CA ILE A 329 -4.22 22.34 -35.96
C ILE A 329 -3.93 20.95 -35.40
N THR A 330 -2.97 20.24 -35.99
CA THR A 330 -2.47 18.95 -35.48
C THR A 330 -0.98 19.04 -35.14
N ILE A 331 -0.61 18.64 -33.92
CA ILE A 331 0.77 18.59 -33.44
C ILE A 331 1.06 17.18 -32.92
N GLY A 332 2.02 16.49 -33.53
CA GLY A 332 2.36 15.09 -33.22
C GLY A 332 3.86 14.79 -33.32
N GLY A 333 4.23 13.52 -33.45
CA GLY A 333 5.62 13.06 -33.46
C GLY A 333 6.32 13.36 -32.13
N SER A 334 7.51 13.94 -32.22
CA SER A 334 8.24 14.53 -31.08
C SER A 334 8.43 16.04 -31.28
N ALA A 335 7.46 16.69 -31.93
CA ALA A 335 7.54 18.10 -32.31
C ALA A 335 7.61 19.00 -31.08
N LYS A 336 8.40 20.07 -31.19
CA LYS A 336 8.66 21.05 -30.12
C LYS A 336 8.18 22.41 -30.56
N VAL A 337 7.05 22.85 -30.01
CA VAL A 337 6.30 24.00 -30.52
C VAL A 337 6.16 25.06 -29.43
N THR A 338 6.65 26.26 -29.69
CA THR A 338 6.58 27.43 -28.81
C THR A 338 5.74 28.50 -29.48
N VAL A 339 4.63 28.88 -28.86
CA VAL A 339 3.65 29.79 -29.45
C VAL A 339 3.36 30.93 -28.50
N ASN A 340 3.65 32.15 -28.94
CA ASN A 340 3.40 33.38 -28.19
C ASN A 340 2.48 34.27 -29.04
N GLY A 341 1.26 34.52 -28.58
CA GLY A 341 0.32 35.40 -29.26
C GLY A 341 -0.23 36.44 -28.28
N LYS A 342 -0.22 37.73 -28.63
CA LYS A 342 -0.71 38.74 -27.67
C LYS A 342 -2.20 38.58 -27.37
N ASN A 343 -3.02 38.26 -28.37
CA ASN A 343 -4.45 38.00 -28.22
C ASN A 343 -4.71 36.51 -27.92
N GLU A 344 -4.43 35.59 -28.84
CA GLU A 344 -4.53 34.14 -28.58
C GLU A 344 -3.27 33.40 -29.07
N GLY A 345 -2.91 32.30 -28.40
CA GLY A 345 -1.76 31.49 -28.78
C GLY A 345 -2.07 30.61 -29.99
N LEU A 346 -2.84 29.55 -29.78
CA LEU A 346 -3.39 28.65 -30.81
C LEU A 346 -4.89 28.92 -30.96
N ALA A 347 -5.38 29.09 -32.20
CA ALA A 347 -6.81 29.20 -32.49
C ALA A 347 -7.21 28.37 -33.73
N SER A 348 -8.22 27.51 -33.59
CA SER A 348 -8.77 26.69 -34.69
C SER A 348 -10.21 26.23 -34.43
N LEU A 349 -10.86 25.63 -35.44
CA LEU A 349 -12.04 24.78 -35.20
C LEU A 349 -11.65 23.53 -34.41
N ASP A 350 -10.62 22.81 -34.84
CA ASP A 350 -10.13 21.60 -34.16
C ASP A 350 -8.65 21.72 -33.78
N VAL A 351 -8.31 21.45 -32.52
CA VAL A 351 -6.91 21.44 -32.05
C VAL A 351 -6.58 20.07 -31.45
N ASN A 352 -5.63 19.36 -32.06
CA ASN A 352 -5.18 18.03 -31.65
C ASN A 352 -3.68 18.06 -31.31
N ILE A 353 -3.32 17.64 -30.08
CA ILE A 353 -1.93 17.52 -29.63
C ILE A 353 -1.74 16.11 -29.06
N THR A 354 -0.85 15.31 -29.65
CA THR A 354 -0.75 13.87 -29.38
C THR A 354 0.69 13.35 -29.53
N GLU A 355 0.91 12.03 -29.47
CA GLU A 355 2.23 11.38 -29.52
C GLU A 355 3.19 11.94 -28.43
N ASP A 356 4.47 12.12 -28.72
CA ASP A 356 5.48 12.67 -27.80
C ASP A 356 5.65 14.21 -27.95
N ALA A 357 4.63 14.92 -28.47
CA ALA A 357 4.69 16.36 -28.73
C ALA A 357 4.89 17.19 -27.45
N ALA A 358 5.76 18.19 -27.52
CA ALA A 358 6.04 19.13 -26.43
C ALA A 358 5.65 20.56 -26.85
N VAL A 359 4.60 21.11 -26.25
CA VAL A 359 3.97 22.36 -26.69
C VAL A 359 3.90 23.37 -25.54
N MET A 360 4.45 24.56 -25.75
CA MET A 360 4.31 25.70 -24.85
C MET A 360 3.54 26.82 -25.54
N VAL A 361 2.43 27.26 -24.94
CA VAL A 361 1.55 28.29 -25.50
C VAL A 361 1.31 29.40 -24.48
N THR A 362 1.53 30.64 -24.89
CA THR A 362 1.27 31.83 -24.06
C THR A 362 0.32 32.82 -24.74
N SER A 363 -0.60 33.39 -23.95
CA SER A 363 -1.40 34.57 -24.30
C SER A 363 -1.44 35.55 -23.14
N ILE A 364 -1.38 36.85 -23.46
CA ILE A 364 -1.40 37.94 -22.47
C ILE A 364 -2.72 38.72 -22.43
N ASN A 365 -3.66 38.48 -23.36
CA ASN A 365 -4.96 39.18 -23.39
C ASN A 365 -6.20 38.25 -23.49
N GLN A 366 -6.11 37.04 -24.04
CA GLN A 366 -7.23 36.08 -24.12
C GLN A 366 -6.77 34.66 -23.74
N SER A 367 -7.26 33.64 -24.44
CA SER A 367 -6.93 32.23 -24.20
C SER A 367 -5.58 31.84 -24.79
N ALA A 368 -4.89 30.88 -24.17
CA ALA A 368 -3.69 30.29 -24.76
C ALA A 368 -4.06 29.33 -25.91
N ILE A 369 -4.95 28.37 -25.67
CA ILE A 369 -5.42 27.41 -26.69
C ILE A 369 -6.95 27.47 -26.81
N SER A 370 -7.44 27.78 -28.02
CA SER A 370 -8.86 27.84 -28.39
C SER A 370 -9.17 26.83 -29.49
N GLY A 371 -9.96 25.78 -29.20
CA GLY A 371 -10.44 24.79 -30.17
C GLY A 371 -11.97 24.74 -30.21
N LYS A 372 -12.61 25.36 -31.20
CA LYS A 372 -14.06 25.60 -31.18
C LYS A 372 -14.89 24.31 -31.18
N THR A 373 -14.72 23.46 -32.18
CA THR A 373 -15.41 22.17 -32.24
C THR A 373 -14.78 21.21 -31.25
N ASN A 374 -13.49 20.92 -31.35
CA ASN A 374 -12.82 20.00 -30.43
C ASN A 374 -11.44 20.53 -29.98
N LEU A 375 -11.11 20.25 -28.71
CA LEU A 375 -9.75 20.33 -28.18
C LEU A 375 -9.36 18.96 -27.63
N SER A 376 -8.36 18.32 -28.24
CA SER A 376 -7.84 17.02 -27.86
C SER A 376 -6.36 17.10 -27.49
N ILE A 377 -6.00 16.70 -26.27
CA ILE A 377 -4.63 16.66 -25.76
C ILE A 377 -4.41 15.27 -25.14
N THR A 378 -3.68 14.41 -25.85
CA THR A 378 -3.71 12.95 -25.64
C THR A 378 -2.32 12.31 -25.59
N GLU A 379 -2.27 11.02 -25.21
CA GLU A 379 -1.08 10.16 -25.28
C GLU A 379 0.12 10.65 -24.44
N ASN A 380 1.33 10.70 -24.99
CA ASN A 380 2.55 11.10 -24.26
C ASN A 380 2.76 12.62 -24.22
N ALA A 381 1.85 13.41 -24.78
CA ALA A 381 2.04 14.84 -24.99
C ALA A 381 2.33 15.59 -23.68
N ASN A 382 3.13 16.64 -23.80
CA ASN A 382 3.51 17.52 -22.70
C ASN A 382 3.16 18.97 -23.07
N VAL A 383 2.04 19.46 -22.56
CA VAL A 383 1.51 20.78 -22.89
C VAL A 383 1.60 21.70 -21.68
N LYS A 384 2.12 22.92 -21.89
CA LYS A 384 1.97 24.04 -20.95
C LYS A 384 1.22 25.19 -21.61
N ALA A 385 0.07 25.56 -21.04
CA ALA A 385 -0.81 26.60 -21.56
C ALA A 385 -0.99 27.71 -20.52
N ILE A 386 -0.55 28.93 -20.84
CA ILE A 386 -0.61 30.10 -19.95
C ILE A 386 -1.46 31.18 -20.63
N GLY A 387 -2.72 31.31 -20.22
CA GLY A 387 -3.64 32.31 -20.75
C GLY A 387 -3.89 33.46 -19.80
N LYS A 388 -4.36 34.59 -20.33
CA LYS A 388 -4.94 35.66 -19.53
C LYS A 388 -6.37 35.32 -19.10
N VAL A 389 -7.16 34.87 -20.07
CA VAL A 389 -8.58 34.53 -19.89
C VAL A 389 -8.75 33.02 -19.67
N CYS A 390 -8.37 32.16 -20.61
CA CYS A 390 -8.35 30.70 -20.36
C CYS A 390 -7.01 30.08 -20.75
N GLY A 391 -6.55 29.07 -20.01
CA GLY A 391 -5.43 28.26 -20.48
C GLY A 391 -5.88 27.39 -21.67
N LEU A 392 -6.93 26.59 -21.45
CA LEU A 392 -7.60 25.77 -22.46
C LEU A 392 -9.08 26.18 -22.59
N LEU A 393 -9.54 26.42 -23.81
CA LEU A 393 -10.93 26.75 -24.15
C LEU A 393 -11.44 25.88 -25.31
N ALA A 394 -12.62 25.27 -25.14
CA ALA A 394 -13.37 24.64 -26.21
C ALA A 394 -14.81 25.20 -26.33
N GLU A 395 -15.39 25.24 -27.52
CA GLU A 395 -16.81 25.59 -27.67
C GLU A 395 -17.72 24.34 -27.54
N ASN A 396 -17.27 23.15 -27.96
CA ASN A 396 -18.00 21.89 -27.79
C ASN A 396 -17.25 20.84 -26.93
N THR A 397 -16.46 19.95 -27.55
CA THR A 397 -15.87 18.78 -26.87
C THR A 397 -14.45 19.04 -26.38
N MET A 398 -14.09 18.49 -25.21
CA MET A 398 -12.71 18.52 -24.73
C MET A 398 -12.25 17.14 -24.22
N ILE A 399 -11.08 16.69 -24.69
CA ILE A 399 -10.45 15.42 -24.29
C ILE A 399 -9.04 15.73 -23.79
N LEU A 400 -8.79 15.44 -22.52
CA LEU A 400 -7.52 15.73 -21.83
C LEU A 400 -7.01 14.42 -21.21
N SER A 401 -6.28 13.60 -21.96
CA SER A 401 -5.73 12.31 -21.47
C SER A 401 -4.21 12.19 -21.59
N ALA A 402 -3.52 13.30 -21.89
CA ALA A 402 -2.07 13.28 -22.05
C ALA A 402 -1.29 13.09 -20.74
N LYS A 403 -0.06 12.60 -20.91
CA LYS A 403 0.94 12.39 -19.87
C LYS A 403 1.21 13.61 -18.98
N ASN A 404 1.20 14.83 -19.51
CA ASN A 404 1.30 16.05 -18.70
C ASN A 404 0.63 17.26 -19.36
N ILE A 405 -0.33 17.87 -18.66
CA ILE A 405 -1.00 19.11 -19.07
C ILE A 405 -0.93 20.10 -17.90
N ASP A 406 -0.17 21.19 -18.04
CA ASP A 406 0.01 22.23 -17.02
C ASP A 406 -0.62 23.55 -17.50
N VAL A 407 -1.72 23.93 -16.86
CA VAL A 407 -2.65 24.94 -17.34
C VAL A 407 -2.82 26.05 -16.31
N TYR A 408 -2.56 27.30 -16.73
CA TYR A 408 -2.74 28.48 -15.91
C TYR A 408 -3.67 29.51 -16.58
N SER A 409 -4.52 30.14 -15.78
CA SER A 409 -5.22 31.38 -16.14
C SER A 409 -5.16 32.42 -15.02
N GLU A 410 -5.04 33.69 -15.40
CA GLU A 410 -5.10 34.79 -14.45
C GLU A 410 -6.55 35.20 -14.14
N THR A 411 -7.40 35.48 -15.14
CA THR A 411 -8.67 36.18 -14.94
C THR A 411 -9.94 35.36 -15.14
N ASN A 412 -9.86 34.18 -15.75
CA ASN A 412 -10.99 33.27 -15.91
C ASN A 412 -10.53 31.80 -15.74
N TYR A 413 -11.30 30.82 -16.21
CA TYR A 413 -11.04 29.40 -15.95
C TYR A 413 -9.70 28.93 -16.51
N ALA A 414 -8.98 28.04 -15.83
CA ALA A 414 -7.79 27.43 -16.43
C ALA A 414 -8.19 26.51 -17.60
N VAL A 415 -9.21 25.67 -17.38
CA VAL A 415 -9.79 24.73 -18.35
C VAL A 415 -11.30 24.97 -18.44
N CYS A 416 -11.84 25.20 -19.65
CA CYS A 416 -13.28 25.36 -19.84
C CYS A 416 -13.81 24.89 -21.20
N ASN A 417 -14.97 24.24 -21.23
CA ASN A 417 -15.82 24.14 -22.42
C ASN A 417 -17.16 24.88 -22.21
N VAL A 418 -17.68 25.54 -23.25
CA VAL A 418 -18.91 26.37 -23.13
C VAL A 418 -20.21 25.71 -23.60
N SER A 419 -20.14 24.49 -24.17
CA SER A 419 -21.32 23.68 -24.47
C SER A 419 -21.94 23.07 -23.20
N THR A 420 -23.27 23.06 -23.14
CA THR A 420 -24.07 22.40 -22.10
C THR A 420 -24.40 20.93 -22.41
N ASP A 421 -24.18 20.49 -23.65
CA ASP A 421 -24.54 19.16 -24.17
C ASP A 421 -23.31 18.28 -24.50
N LYS A 422 -22.14 18.65 -23.96
CA LYS A 422 -20.85 17.98 -24.16
C LYS A 422 -20.10 17.81 -22.84
N THR A 423 -19.07 16.98 -22.90
CA THR A 423 -18.28 16.52 -21.75
C THR A 423 -16.84 17.00 -21.86
N ILE A 424 -16.26 17.41 -20.73
CA ILE A 424 -14.80 17.42 -20.56
C ILE A 424 -14.41 16.03 -20.07
N THR A 425 -13.72 15.26 -20.90
CA THR A 425 -13.23 13.91 -20.58
C THR A 425 -11.77 13.99 -20.15
N ILE A 426 -11.44 13.50 -18.95
CA ILE A 426 -10.12 13.64 -18.33
C ILE A 426 -9.49 12.26 -18.03
N GLY A 427 -8.22 12.12 -18.37
CA GLY A 427 -7.30 11.03 -18.03
C GLY A 427 -5.88 11.61 -17.87
N GLY A 428 -4.87 10.76 -17.68
CA GLY A 428 -3.48 11.22 -17.56
C GLY A 428 -3.25 12.24 -16.43
N ASN A 429 -2.30 13.17 -16.59
CA ASN A 429 -2.01 14.18 -15.55
C ASN A 429 -2.43 15.59 -15.99
N LEU A 430 -3.37 16.18 -15.25
CA LEU A 430 -3.86 17.54 -15.47
C LEU A 430 -3.64 18.41 -14.23
N LYS A 431 -2.82 19.45 -14.36
CA LYS A 431 -2.78 20.57 -13.41
C LYS A 431 -3.48 21.78 -14.01
N ALA A 432 -4.47 22.30 -13.31
CA ALA A 432 -5.29 23.45 -13.67
C ALA A 432 -5.27 24.47 -12.52
N GLU A 433 -4.89 25.72 -12.81
CA GLU A 433 -4.75 26.78 -11.82
C GLU A 433 -5.38 28.09 -12.33
N SER A 434 -6.39 28.61 -11.62
CA SER A 434 -7.04 29.91 -11.93
C SER A 434 -6.88 30.87 -10.76
N SER A 435 -6.32 32.06 -10.99
CA SER A 435 -6.13 33.04 -9.91
C SER A 435 -7.40 33.81 -9.50
N ASN A 436 -8.50 33.72 -10.26
CA ASN A 436 -9.72 34.54 -10.00
C ASN A 436 -11.04 33.77 -9.93
N VAL A 437 -11.16 32.57 -10.50
CA VAL A 437 -12.44 31.81 -10.59
C VAL A 437 -12.19 30.30 -10.42
N TYR A 438 -13.08 29.43 -10.92
CA TYR A 438 -12.87 27.98 -10.93
C TYR A 438 -11.66 27.56 -11.78
N ALA A 439 -10.89 26.56 -11.36
CA ALA A 439 -9.80 26.04 -12.18
C ALA A 439 -10.32 25.26 -13.39
N ILE A 440 -11.25 24.33 -13.17
CA ILE A 440 -11.90 23.55 -14.23
C ILE A 440 -13.40 23.88 -14.23
N ARG A 441 -13.96 24.25 -15.38
CA ARG A 441 -15.39 24.52 -15.52
C ARG A 441 -15.98 23.93 -16.80
N SER A 442 -16.94 23.02 -16.64
CA SER A 442 -17.81 22.57 -17.73
C SER A 442 -19.17 23.28 -17.65
N PHE A 443 -19.70 23.74 -18.78
CA PHE A 443 -21.12 24.10 -18.86
C PHE A 443 -22.03 22.87 -18.99
N GLY A 444 -21.47 21.71 -19.37
CA GLY A 444 -22.12 20.40 -19.39
C GLY A 444 -21.47 19.48 -18.35
N THR A 445 -21.17 18.25 -18.78
CA THR A 445 -20.64 17.16 -17.91
C THR A 445 -19.12 17.22 -17.76
N ILE A 446 -18.59 16.65 -16.67
CA ILE A 446 -17.18 16.28 -16.50
C ILE A 446 -17.09 14.78 -16.23
N THR A 447 -16.20 14.07 -16.91
CA THR A 447 -15.84 12.68 -16.59
C THR A 447 -14.34 12.55 -16.40
N ALA A 448 -13.92 11.76 -15.39
CA ALA A 448 -12.53 11.39 -15.19
C ALA A 448 -12.40 9.87 -15.01
N ASP A 449 -11.44 9.27 -15.72
CA ASP A 449 -11.16 7.83 -15.66
C ASP A 449 -10.12 7.47 -14.58
N ASN A 450 -9.73 6.19 -14.53
CA ASN A 450 -8.78 5.66 -13.55
C ASN A 450 -7.31 5.94 -13.87
N THR A 451 -7.03 6.63 -14.98
CA THR A 451 -5.72 7.20 -15.30
C THR A 451 -5.62 8.67 -14.88
N ALA A 452 -6.75 9.33 -14.63
CA ALA A 452 -6.82 10.74 -14.29
C ALA A 452 -6.19 11.05 -12.92
N ASN A 453 -5.22 11.96 -12.95
CA ASN A 453 -4.58 12.59 -11.81
C ASN A 453 -4.74 14.10 -11.96
N ILE A 454 -5.71 14.67 -11.23
CA ILE A 454 -6.18 16.05 -11.40
C ILE A 454 -5.74 16.88 -10.20
N THR A 455 -5.13 18.03 -10.46
CA THR A 455 -4.94 19.11 -9.49
C THR A 455 -5.65 20.36 -10.00
N ALA A 456 -6.68 20.81 -9.31
CA ALA A 456 -7.55 21.91 -9.70
C ALA A 456 -7.62 22.95 -8.58
N VAL A 457 -6.91 24.07 -8.72
CA VAL A 457 -6.80 25.13 -7.69
C VAL A 457 -7.35 26.45 -8.25
N GLY A 458 -8.47 26.92 -7.70
CA GLY A 458 -9.16 28.11 -8.20
C GLY A 458 -9.38 29.19 -7.14
N GLY A 459 -9.25 30.45 -7.55
CA GLY A 459 -9.56 31.62 -6.73
C GLY A 459 -11.01 31.66 -6.24
N TRP A 460 -11.95 31.01 -6.94
CA TRP A 460 -13.28 30.68 -6.42
C TRP A 460 -13.33 29.22 -5.98
N GLY A 461 -13.76 28.29 -6.83
CA GLY A 461 -13.80 26.85 -6.52
C GLY A 461 -12.74 26.02 -7.25
N GLY A 462 -12.62 24.72 -6.95
CA GLY A 462 -11.71 23.83 -7.69
C GLY A 462 -12.29 23.42 -9.04
N ILE A 463 -13.40 22.67 -9.01
CA ILE A 463 -14.05 22.07 -10.19
C ILE A 463 -15.55 22.43 -10.21
N GLN A 464 -16.07 22.87 -11.36
CA GLN A 464 -17.50 23.14 -11.56
C GLN A 464 -18.06 22.45 -12.81
N ALA A 465 -19.27 21.88 -12.73
CA ALA A 465 -20.03 21.37 -13.88
C ALA A 465 -21.49 21.88 -13.91
N GLY A 466 -22.00 22.20 -15.10
CA GLY A 466 -23.42 22.50 -15.33
C GLY A 466 -24.29 21.24 -15.53
N GLY A 467 -23.66 20.10 -15.79
CA GLY A 467 -24.23 18.77 -15.71
C GLY A 467 -23.48 17.91 -14.70
N ASP A 468 -23.50 16.59 -14.91
CA ASP A 468 -22.92 15.62 -13.98
C ASP A 468 -21.38 15.71 -13.86
N ILE A 469 -20.86 15.22 -12.73
CA ILE A 469 -19.43 14.95 -12.50
C ILE A 469 -19.29 13.48 -12.16
N ALA A 470 -18.54 12.73 -12.96
CA ALA A 470 -18.23 11.32 -12.68
C ALA A 470 -16.72 11.11 -12.53
N PHE A 471 -16.28 10.63 -11.36
CA PHE A 471 -14.89 10.23 -11.10
C PHE A 471 -14.84 8.71 -10.88
N THR A 472 -14.05 8.00 -11.68
CA THR A 472 -14.01 6.53 -11.68
C THR A 472 -12.58 6.05 -11.47
N GLY A 473 -12.19 5.79 -10.22
CA GLY A 473 -10.83 5.36 -9.86
C GLY A 473 -9.78 6.49 -9.91
N SER A 474 -10.20 7.73 -10.14
CA SER A 474 -9.33 8.90 -10.34
C SER A 474 -8.63 9.36 -9.06
N THR A 475 -7.50 10.05 -9.21
CA THR A 475 -6.90 10.88 -8.16
C THR A 475 -7.29 12.34 -8.41
N VAL A 476 -7.90 13.02 -7.44
CA VAL A 476 -8.35 14.42 -7.59
C VAL A 476 -8.01 15.24 -6.34
N GLU A 477 -7.34 16.37 -6.55
CA GLU A 477 -7.06 17.42 -5.57
C GLU A 477 -7.78 18.70 -6.03
N ALA A 478 -8.92 19.04 -5.44
CA ALA A 478 -9.78 20.15 -5.87
C ALA A 478 -9.95 21.21 -4.77
N VAL A 479 -9.32 22.37 -4.95
CA VAL A 479 -9.26 23.43 -3.93
C VAL A 479 -9.91 24.71 -4.46
N GLY A 480 -10.93 25.17 -3.74
CA GLY A 480 -11.47 26.53 -3.82
C GLY A 480 -10.90 27.44 -2.74
N HIS A 481 -10.77 28.73 -3.05
CA HIS A 481 -10.40 29.77 -2.09
C HIS A 481 -11.54 30.77 -1.79
N GLY A 482 -12.57 30.82 -2.64
CA GLY A 482 -13.70 31.76 -2.50
C GLY A 482 -15.07 31.16 -2.86
N ASP A 483 -15.13 29.86 -3.14
CA ASP A 483 -16.35 29.06 -3.37
C ASP A 483 -16.06 27.58 -3.01
N ASP A 484 -17.01 26.68 -3.28
CA ASP A 484 -16.89 25.23 -3.02
C ASP A 484 -15.73 24.56 -3.78
N GLY A 485 -15.14 23.51 -3.18
CA GLY A 485 -14.05 22.75 -3.81
C GLY A 485 -14.48 22.04 -5.10
N ILE A 486 -15.65 21.38 -5.07
CA ILE A 486 -16.29 20.72 -6.21
C ILE A 486 -17.78 21.05 -6.22
N TYR A 487 -18.29 21.57 -7.35
CA TYR A 487 -19.68 21.99 -7.53
C TYR A 487 -20.32 21.36 -8.78
N SER A 488 -21.56 20.88 -8.67
CA SER A 488 -22.35 20.42 -9.83
C SER A 488 -23.81 20.83 -9.72
N THR A 489 -24.49 21.06 -10.86
CA THR A 489 -25.97 21.11 -10.96
C THR A 489 -26.59 19.80 -11.48
N GLY A 490 -25.79 18.75 -11.63
CA GLY A 490 -26.20 17.38 -11.93
C GLY A 490 -25.91 16.41 -10.78
N MET A 491 -25.67 15.14 -11.10
CA MET A 491 -25.14 14.13 -10.19
C MET A 491 -23.63 14.30 -9.99
N ILE A 492 -23.14 14.08 -8.77
CA ILE A 492 -21.72 13.81 -8.49
C ILE A 492 -21.59 12.34 -8.12
N SER A 493 -21.04 11.53 -9.02
CA SER A 493 -20.81 10.09 -8.82
C SER A 493 -19.32 9.80 -8.66
N ILE A 494 -18.94 9.20 -7.52
CA ILE A 494 -17.55 8.88 -7.20
C ILE A 494 -17.42 7.37 -6.96
N THR A 495 -16.69 6.69 -7.83
CA THR A 495 -16.53 5.22 -7.82
C THR A 495 -15.05 4.86 -7.64
N GLY A 496 -14.64 4.58 -6.41
CA GLY A 496 -13.23 4.33 -6.06
C GLY A 496 -12.30 5.53 -6.31
N GLY A 497 -10.99 5.30 -6.14
CA GLY A 497 -9.95 6.32 -6.32
C GLY A 497 -9.57 7.03 -5.02
N SER A 498 -9.12 8.29 -5.15
CA SER A 498 -8.73 9.16 -4.04
C SER A 498 -9.10 10.61 -4.36
N ILE A 499 -10.09 11.16 -3.65
CA ILE A 499 -10.61 12.50 -3.85
C ILE A 499 -10.35 13.34 -2.59
N HIS A 500 -9.57 14.40 -2.72
CA HIS A 500 -9.52 15.49 -1.76
C HIS A 500 -10.20 16.72 -2.36
N ALA A 501 -11.11 17.30 -1.59
CA ALA A 501 -11.77 18.55 -1.94
C ALA A 501 -11.79 19.51 -0.73
N ALA A 502 -11.54 20.79 -0.99
CA ALA A 502 -11.58 21.85 0.01
C ALA A 502 -12.26 23.11 -0.56
N GLY A 503 -13.21 23.68 0.17
CA GLY A 503 -13.86 24.95 -0.17
C GLY A 503 -13.19 26.16 0.49
N GLY A 504 -13.54 27.35 0.02
CA GLY A 504 -13.16 28.63 0.64
C GLY A 504 -13.81 28.87 2.02
N GLU A 505 -13.46 29.98 2.66
CA GLU A 505 -14.02 30.35 3.97
C GLU A 505 -15.56 30.53 3.88
N GLY A 506 -16.30 29.67 4.60
CA GLY A 506 -17.78 29.64 4.56
C GLY A 506 -18.40 28.75 3.48
N TYR A 507 -17.59 28.04 2.70
CA TYR A 507 -18.01 27.12 1.63
C TYR A 507 -17.76 25.65 2.00
N VAL A 508 -18.28 24.72 1.19
CA VAL A 508 -18.14 23.27 1.45
C VAL A 508 -17.18 22.61 0.46
N ALA A 509 -16.64 21.45 0.84
CA ALA A 509 -15.74 20.70 -0.02
C ALA A 509 -16.41 20.23 -1.32
N ILE A 510 -17.61 19.64 -1.24
CA ILE A 510 -18.33 19.05 -2.36
C ILE A 510 -19.82 19.37 -2.24
N ARG A 511 -20.40 20.05 -3.23
CA ARG A 511 -21.81 20.45 -3.28
C ARG A 511 -22.47 20.05 -4.61
N ALA A 512 -23.66 19.46 -4.54
CA ALA A 512 -24.51 19.26 -5.70
C ALA A 512 -25.85 20.01 -5.53
N LYS A 513 -26.27 20.78 -6.55
CA LYS A 513 -27.60 21.41 -6.62
C LYS A 513 -28.60 20.42 -7.22
N ASN A 514 -29.76 20.30 -6.57
CA ASN A 514 -30.97 19.78 -7.16
C ASN A 514 -31.93 20.96 -7.42
N ILE A 515 -32.58 20.99 -8.58
CA ILE A 515 -33.63 21.96 -8.92
C ILE A 515 -34.92 21.18 -9.16
N GLN A 516 -36.02 21.61 -8.56
CA GLN A 516 -37.30 20.92 -8.68
C GLN A 516 -37.88 21.12 -10.10
N THR A 517 -38.28 20.04 -10.76
CA THR A 517 -38.82 20.04 -12.13
C THR A 517 -40.30 19.65 -12.22
N ALA A 518 -40.80 18.95 -11.20
CA ALA A 518 -42.22 18.61 -11.01
C ALA A 518 -42.55 18.59 -9.51
N ASP A 519 -43.78 18.22 -9.11
CA ASP A 519 -44.14 17.98 -7.70
C ASP A 519 -43.48 16.69 -7.16
N GLU A 520 -42.15 16.72 -7.04
CA GLU A 520 -41.27 15.61 -6.67
C GLU A 520 -40.56 15.87 -5.33
N ALA A 521 -40.10 14.81 -4.65
CA ALA A 521 -39.36 14.91 -3.40
C ALA A 521 -37.87 15.23 -3.64
N ALA A 522 -37.23 15.90 -2.68
CA ALA A 522 -35.78 16.10 -2.70
C ALA A 522 -35.04 14.76 -2.62
N ILE A 523 -33.90 14.64 -3.32
CA ILE A 523 -33.07 13.44 -3.39
C ILE A 523 -31.58 13.78 -3.25
N SER A 524 -30.78 12.81 -2.82
CA SER A 524 -29.32 12.93 -2.89
C SER A 524 -28.86 13.07 -4.34
N LYS A 525 -28.03 14.09 -4.60
CA LYS A 525 -27.30 14.29 -5.85
C LYS A 525 -25.82 13.92 -5.76
N ILE A 526 -25.37 13.39 -4.62
CA ILE A 526 -24.03 12.76 -4.48
C ILE A 526 -24.23 11.25 -4.31
N ASP A 527 -23.48 10.48 -5.09
CA ASP A 527 -23.44 9.02 -5.08
C ASP A 527 -22.00 8.53 -4.90
N LEU A 528 -21.82 7.52 -4.05
CA LEU A 528 -20.53 7.02 -3.56
C LEU A 528 -20.49 5.50 -3.63
N THR A 529 -19.73 4.96 -4.59
CA THR A 529 -19.51 3.52 -4.73
C THR A 529 -18.07 3.20 -4.31
N ASP A 530 -17.91 2.27 -3.36
CA ASP A 530 -16.63 1.86 -2.78
C ASP A 530 -15.76 3.02 -2.25
N MET A 531 -16.39 4.02 -1.61
CA MET A 531 -15.72 5.18 -0.99
C MET A 531 -16.14 5.39 0.46
N ILE A 532 -15.24 5.92 1.30
CA ILE A 532 -15.50 6.37 2.67
C ILE A 532 -14.80 7.71 2.95
N GLU A 533 -15.42 8.57 3.77
CA GLU A 533 -14.79 9.82 4.23
C GLU A 533 -13.88 9.58 5.45
N LYS A 534 -12.72 10.23 5.46
CA LYS A 534 -11.64 10.11 6.45
C LYS A 534 -12.05 10.29 7.90
N ASN A 535 -12.97 11.20 8.20
CA ASN A 535 -13.49 11.45 9.55
C ASN A 535 -14.80 10.69 9.84
N GLY A 536 -15.28 9.88 8.89
CA GLY A 536 -16.55 9.16 8.96
C GLY A 536 -17.78 10.01 8.67
N GLY A 537 -17.60 11.21 8.10
CA GLY A 537 -18.66 12.07 7.60
C GLY A 537 -19.49 11.40 6.49
N LYS A 538 -20.69 11.94 6.25
CA LYS A 538 -21.72 11.29 5.43
C LYS A 538 -22.41 12.30 4.53
N THR A 539 -22.86 11.85 3.36
CA THR A 539 -23.71 12.64 2.46
C THR A 539 -25.08 12.87 3.11
N ALA A 540 -25.55 14.11 3.07
CA ALA A 540 -26.90 14.49 3.44
C ALA A 540 -27.44 15.55 2.47
N PHE A 541 -28.77 15.65 2.40
CA PHE A 541 -29.47 16.65 1.60
C PHE A 541 -30.55 17.35 2.41
N CYS A 542 -30.93 18.55 1.98
CA CYS A 542 -32.02 19.32 2.58
C CYS A 542 -33.31 19.15 1.77
N ASP A 543 -34.46 19.47 2.38
CA ASP A 543 -35.72 19.59 1.65
C ASP A 543 -35.72 20.83 0.73
N TRP A 544 -36.76 20.98 -0.08
CA TRP A 544 -36.93 22.10 -1.00
C TRP A 544 -37.10 23.45 -0.29
N TYR A 545 -36.41 24.47 -0.80
CA TYR A 545 -36.61 25.86 -0.40
C TYR A 545 -36.44 26.81 -1.61
N ASP A 546 -37.03 28.00 -1.54
CA ASP A 546 -36.88 29.03 -2.58
C ASP A 546 -35.47 29.65 -2.54
N PHE A 547 -34.75 29.53 -3.65
CA PHE A 547 -33.48 30.21 -3.90
C PHE A 547 -33.55 31.02 -5.20
N ASN A 548 -33.72 32.34 -5.06
CA ASN A 548 -33.82 33.28 -6.19
C ASN A 548 -34.96 32.96 -7.18
N GLY A 549 -36.01 32.26 -6.75
CA GLY A 549 -37.13 31.80 -7.57
C GLY A 549 -37.07 30.32 -7.97
N ASP A 550 -35.93 29.65 -7.83
CA ASP A 550 -35.81 28.19 -8.01
C ASP A 550 -36.17 27.47 -6.72
N GLN A 551 -37.09 26.49 -6.75
CA GLN A 551 -37.15 25.48 -5.70
C GLN A 551 -35.89 24.61 -5.77
N THR A 552 -35.05 24.75 -4.75
CA THR A 552 -33.69 24.20 -4.70
C THR A 552 -33.53 23.27 -3.50
N SER A 553 -32.73 22.22 -3.69
CA SER A 553 -32.23 21.35 -2.62
C SER A 553 -30.73 21.16 -2.84
N TRP A 554 -29.95 21.01 -1.76
CA TRP A 554 -28.51 20.77 -1.82
C TRP A 554 -28.19 19.36 -1.34
N THR A 555 -27.14 18.76 -1.88
CA THR A 555 -26.44 17.62 -1.27
C THR A 555 -24.99 17.99 -0.98
N THR A 556 -24.48 17.62 0.19
CA THR A 556 -23.08 17.80 0.63
C THR A 556 -22.73 16.75 1.68
N PHE A 557 -21.46 16.70 2.09
CA PHE A 557 -21.05 15.99 3.30
C PHE A 557 -21.36 16.80 4.56
N ILE A 558 -21.82 16.13 5.61
CA ILE A 558 -21.98 16.66 6.98
C ILE A 558 -21.19 15.80 7.98
N SER A 559 -21.04 16.31 9.21
CA SER A 559 -20.43 15.56 10.32
C SER A 559 -21.15 14.23 10.57
N ARG A 560 -20.40 13.20 10.97
CA ARG A 560 -20.96 11.88 11.28
C ARG A 560 -22.03 11.91 12.37
N ASN A 561 -21.91 12.86 13.28
CA ASN A 561 -22.76 13.07 14.45
C ASN A 561 -24.05 13.87 14.14
N ASP A 562 -24.09 14.58 13.01
CA ASP A 562 -25.24 15.41 12.64
C ASP A 562 -26.33 14.54 12.00
N ASN A 563 -27.60 14.85 12.21
CA ASN A 563 -28.69 14.03 11.68
C ASN A 563 -29.15 14.46 10.28
N GLU A 564 -29.04 15.74 9.95
CA GLU A 564 -29.62 16.35 8.74
C GLU A 564 -28.73 17.51 8.23
N LEU A 565 -29.01 17.95 6.99
CA LEU A 565 -28.32 19.10 6.39
C LEU A 565 -29.05 20.41 6.77
N ILE A 566 -28.32 21.32 7.42
CA ILE A 566 -28.87 22.62 7.84
C ILE A 566 -28.57 23.66 6.76
N SER A 567 -29.58 23.92 5.93
CA SER A 567 -29.61 25.00 4.94
C SER A 567 -30.46 26.18 5.44
N ASN A 568 -30.11 27.40 5.04
CA ASN A 568 -30.94 28.60 5.27
C ASN A 568 -31.64 29.09 3.98
N ASN A 569 -32.62 29.98 4.13
CA ASN A 569 -33.41 30.58 3.03
C ASN A 569 -32.59 31.43 2.03
N THR A 570 -31.27 31.53 2.20
CA THR A 570 -30.33 32.19 1.29
C THR A 570 -29.32 31.19 0.68
N GLY A 571 -29.60 29.89 0.77
CA GLY A 571 -28.75 28.81 0.23
C GLY A 571 -27.44 28.56 0.97
N GLY A 572 -27.19 29.28 2.07
CA GLY A 572 -26.05 29.02 2.93
C GLY A 572 -26.24 27.71 3.71
N ILE A 573 -25.21 26.88 3.71
CA ILE A 573 -25.12 25.62 4.47
C ILE A 573 -24.29 25.89 5.72
N SER A 574 -24.76 25.50 6.91
CA SER A 574 -24.07 25.82 8.18
C SER A 574 -23.30 24.65 8.82
N ASN A 575 -23.60 23.40 8.46
CA ASN A 575 -22.94 22.20 9.00
C ASN A 575 -22.29 21.29 7.93
N GLY A 576 -22.16 21.79 6.70
CA GLY A 576 -21.44 21.10 5.63
C GLY A 576 -19.94 21.12 5.87
N LEU A 577 -19.25 20.02 5.53
CA LEU A 577 -17.80 19.91 5.73
C LEU A 577 -17.03 20.82 4.74
N PRO A 578 -16.13 21.71 5.21
CA PRO A 578 -15.32 22.56 4.33
C PRO A 578 -14.18 21.81 3.64
N GLU A 579 -13.74 20.69 4.20
CA GLU A 579 -12.67 19.82 3.71
C GLU A 579 -13.15 18.37 3.77
N VAL A 580 -12.96 17.61 2.69
CA VAL A 580 -13.41 16.21 2.54
C VAL A 580 -12.31 15.39 1.89
N TRP A 581 -11.97 14.26 2.51
CA TRP A 581 -11.05 13.26 1.97
C TRP A 581 -11.79 11.93 1.80
N LEU A 582 -11.96 11.50 0.55
CA LEU A 582 -12.59 10.23 0.18
C LEU A 582 -11.55 9.28 -0.42
N ALA A 583 -11.57 8.03 0.02
CA ALA A 583 -10.75 6.97 -0.55
C ALA A 583 -11.49 5.63 -0.48
N ALA A 584 -10.99 4.64 -1.21
CA ALA A 584 -11.46 3.27 -1.09
C ALA A 584 -11.32 2.77 0.38
N PRO A 585 -12.35 2.14 0.97
CA PRO A 585 -12.30 1.68 2.35
C PRO A 585 -11.35 0.49 2.51
N CYS A 586 -10.64 0.46 3.63
CA CYS A 586 -10.02 -0.75 4.15
C CYS A 586 -11.07 -1.56 4.91
N THR A 587 -11.33 -2.79 4.45
CA THR A 587 -12.25 -3.72 5.12
C THR A 587 -11.52 -4.52 6.19
N VAL A 588 -11.95 -4.34 7.44
CA VAL A 588 -11.58 -5.19 8.57
C VAL A 588 -12.61 -6.31 8.69
N THR A 589 -12.20 -7.55 8.50
CA THR A 589 -13.04 -8.73 8.69
C THR A 589 -12.81 -9.32 10.08
N PHE A 590 -13.87 -9.45 10.88
CA PHE A 590 -13.86 -10.13 12.17
C PHE A 590 -14.29 -11.59 11.98
N ASP A 591 -13.33 -12.50 12.06
CA ASP A 591 -13.52 -13.95 11.87
C ASP A 591 -13.65 -14.66 13.22
N VAL A 592 -14.83 -15.20 13.52
CA VAL A 592 -15.14 -15.84 14.82
C VAL A 592 -14.38 -17.15 15.04
N ASN A 593 -13.65 -17.65 14.04
CA ASN A 593 -12.68 -18.76 14.17
C ASN A 593 -13.29 -20.05 14.78
N GLY A 594 -14.55 -20.33 14.43
CA GLY A 594 -15.31 -21.48 14.94
C GLY A 594 -15.85 -21.31 16.38
N GLY A 595 -15.94 -20.09 16.89
CA GLY A 595 -16.82 -19.71 17.99
C GLY A 595 -18.26 -19.44 17.53
N SER A 596 -19.16 -19.18 18.48
CA SER A 596 -20.55 -18.83 18.24
C SER A 596 -20.68 -17.37 17.79
N GLY A 597 -21.41 -17.14 16.71
CA GLY A 597 -21.67 -15.81 16.14
C GLY A 597 -21.65 -15.88 14.62
N THR A 598 -21.59 -14.71 13.99
CA THR A 598 -21.39 -14.56 12.54
C THR A 598 -20.19 -13.68 12.30
N ASN A 599 -19.36 -14.02 11.30
CA ASN A 599 -18.29 -13.13 10.86
C ASN A 599 -18.89 -11.79 10.39
N SER A 600 -18.23 -10.69 10.72
CA SER A 600 -18.69 -9.33 10.41
C SER A 600 -17.58 -8.52 9.75
N THR A 601 -17.95 -7.42 9.10
CA THR A 601 -17.01 -6.54 8.41
C THR A 601 -17.23 -5.10 8.81
N VAL A 602 -16.14 -4.35 9.05
CA VAL A 602 -16.17 -2.91 9.30
C VAL A 602 -15.24 -2.24 8.28
N ASN A 603 -15.77 -1.25 7.56
CA ASN A 603 -15.01 -0.44 6.62
C ASN A 603 -14.48 0.81 7.32
N VAL A 604 -13.19 1.10 7.15
CA VAL A 604 -12.51 2.30 7.69
C VAL A 604 -11.68 2.98 6.61
N TYR A 605 -11.45 4.28 6.74
CA TYR A 605 -10.51 5.00 5.86
C TYR A 605 -9.07 4.53 6.11
N ALA A 606 -8.24 4.47 5.06
CA ALA A 606 -6.85 4.02 5.17
C ALA A 606 -6.02 4.93 6.09
N GLY A 607 -5.50 4.36 7.18
CA GLY A 607 -4.79 5.07 8.25
C GLY A 607 -5.61 5.32 9.52
N ASN A 608 -6.91 5.00 9.53
CA ASN A 608 -7.74 5.08 10.74
C ASN A 608 -7.62 3.82 11.60
N HIS A 609 -7.94 3.96 12.89
CA HIS A 609 -8.17 2.84 13.80
C HIS A 609 -9.57 2.27 13.59
N VAL A 610 -9.75 0.99 13.95
CA VAL A 610 -11.06 0.31 14.00
C VAL A 610 -11.44 0.04 15.46
N SER A 611 -12.73 0.07 15.79
CA SER A 611 -13.21 -0.35 17.11
C SER A 611 -13.32 -1.87 17.19
N ALA A 612 -13.10 -2.44 18.38
CA ALA A 612 -13.47 -3.83 18.64
C ALA A 612 -15.02 -3.99 18.58
N PRO A 613 -15.55 -5.14 18.12
CA PRO A 613 -16.97 -5.44 18.16
C PRO A 613 -17.52 -5.47 19.60
N GLU A 614 -18.73 -4.98 19.80
CA GLU A 614 -19.41 -4.97 21.11
C GLU A 614 -19.70 -6.38 21.65
N THR A 615 -19.84 -7.37 20.75
CA THR A 615 -20.03 -8.78 21.10
C THR A 615 -18.82 -9.60 20.71
N VAL A 616 -18.35 -10.44 21.64
CA VAL A 616 -17.25 -11.38 21.44
C VAL A 616 -17.78 -12.79 21.19
N PRO A 617 -17.14 -13.61 20.34
CA PRO A 617 -17.56 -14.97 20.12
C PRO A 617 -17.23 -15.86 21.33
N ALA A 618 -18.11 -16.81 21.63
CA ALA A 618 -17.94 -17.78 22.72
C ALA A 618 -17.79 -19.20 22.16
N LYS A 619 -17.18 -20.11 22.93
CA LYS A 619 -17.02 -21.52 22.52
C LYS A 619 -16.97 -22.39 23.77
N ASN A 620 -17.79 -23.44 23.83
CA ASN A 620 -17.88 -24.27 25.02
C ASN A 620 -16.50 -24.87 25.39
N GLY A 621 -16.12 -24.76 26.67
CA GLY A 621 -14.81 -25.18 27.18
C GLY A 621 -13.65 -24.22 26.86
N CYS A 622 -13.90 -23.05 26.26
CA CYS A 622 -12.89 -22.05 25.89
C CYS A 622 -13.29 -20.64 26.36
N HIS A 623 -12.30 -19.79 26.61
CA HIS A 623 -12.48 -18.36 26.82
C HIS A 623 -12.01 -17.56 25.60
N PHE A 624 -12.55 -16.35 25.43
CA PHE A 624 -12.13 -15.43 24.37
C PHE A 624 -10.91 -14.63 24.84
N SER A 625 -9.78 -14.80 24.18
CA SER A 625 -8.50 -14.19 24.54
C SER A 625 -8.20 -12.88 23.80
N GLY A 626 -8.98 -12.56 22.77
CA GLY A 626 -8.83 -11.34 21.98
C GLY A 626 -8.96 -11.56 20.47
N TRP A 627 -8.75 -10.48 19.73
CA TRP A 627 -8.69 -10.46 18.27
C TRP A 627 -7.23 -10.43 17.82
N TYR A 628 -6.86 -11.27 16.86
CA TYR A 628 -5.47 -11.51 16.44
C TYR A 628 -5.31 -11.34 14.93
N LEU A 629 -4.23 -10.65 14.52
CA LEU A 629 -3.78 -10.54 13.14
C LEU A 629 -2.51 -11.39 12.98
N ASP A 630 -2.53 -12.37 12.07
CA ASP A 630 -1.41 -13.28 11.78
C ASP A 630 -0.75 -13.95 13.01
N GLY A 631 -1.55 -14.19 14.07
CA GLY A 631 -1.10 -14.81 15.32
C GLY A 631 -0.60 -13.83 16.39
N VAL A 632 -0.63 -12.51 16.13
CA VAL A 632 -0.31 -11.45 17.10
C VAL A 632 -1.60 -10.76 17.56
N ALA A 633 -1.73 -10.48 18.86
CA ALA A 633 -2.89 -9.76 19.41
C ALA A 633 -2.97 -8.35 18.82
N PHE A 634 -4.15 -7.95 18.36
CA PHE A 634 -4.36 -6.68 17.66
C PHE A 634 -4.63 -5.53 18.63
N ASP A 635 -3.75 -4.52 18.62
CA ASP A 635 -3.90 -3.31 19.44
C ASP A 635 -4.80 -2.29 18.71
N PHE A 636 -6.10 -2.32 19.03
CA PHE A 636 -7.10 -1.39 18.50
C PHE A 636 -6.83 0.09 18.80
N ALA A 637 -6.01 0.42 19.81
CA ALA A 637 -5.75 1.80 20.22
C ALA A 637 -4.58 2.45 19.46
N ASN A 638 -3.62 1.63 18.99
CA ASN A 638 -2.40 2.13 18.33
C ASN A 638 -2.17 1.57 16.91
N THR A 639 -2.95 0.57 16.46
CA THR A 639 -2.78 -0.07 15.14
C THR A 639 -3.72 0.54 14.10
N ALA A 640 -3.20 1.49 13.31
CA ALA A 640 -3.90 2.03 12.15
C ALA A 640 -4.07 0.97 11.05
N VAL A 641 -5.27 0.90 10.46
CA VAL A 641 -5.62 -0.01 9.37
C VAL A 641 -5.27 0.64 8.03
N THR A 642 -4.26 0.14 7.34
CA THR A 642 -3.74 0.70 6.07
C THR A 642 -4.06 -0.14 4.84
N GLN A 643 -4.68 -1.31 5.03
CA GLN A 643 -5.12 -2.23 3.99
C GLN A 643 -6.22 -3.14 4.55
N ASN A 644 -6.84 -3.96 3.69
CA ASN A 644 -7.77 -5.01 4.14
C ASN A 644 -7.05 -6.01 5.06
N ILE A 645 -7.70 -6.38 6.16
CA ILE A 645 -7.18 -7.30 7.18
C ILE A 645 -8.27 -8.25 7.69
N THR A 646 -7.87 -9.43 8.18
CA THR A 646 -8.76 -10.36 8.88
C THR A 646 -8.27 -10.55 10.31
N LEU A 647 -9.06 -10.06 11.26
CA LEU A 647 -8.84 -10.25 12.69
C LEU A 647 -9.56 -11.52 13.12
N LYS A 648 -8.81 -12.51 13.60
CA LYS A 648 -9.35 -13.80 14.04
C LYS A 648 -9.54 -13.81 15.56
N ALA A 649 -10.65 -14.36 16.01
CA ALA A 649 -10.88 -14.60 17.43
C ALA A 649 -9.94 -15.70 17.93
N GLN A 650 -9.19 -15.42 19.00
CA GLN A 650 -8.49 -16.47 19.75
C GLN A 650 -9.42 -17.01 20.84
N LEU A 651 -9.61 -18.33 20.85
CA LEU A 651 -10.51 -19.05 21.74
C LEU A 651 -9.73 -20.15 22.44
N ASP A 652 -9.05 -19.79 23.53
CA ASP A 652 -8.16 -20.70 24.25
C ASP A 652 -8.96 -21.60 25.22
N PRO A 653 -8.67 -22.92 25.28
CA PRO A 653 -9.29 -23.81 26.25
C PRO A 653 -9.14 -23.29 27.68
N HIS A 654 -10.16 -23.48 28.53
CA HIS A 654 -9.98 -23.23 29.95
C HIS A 654 -8.94 -24.19 30.52
N ILE A 655 -7.97 -23.65 31.25
CA ILE A 655 -6.97 -24.44 31.99
C ILE A 655 -7.48 -24.55 33.43
N PRO A 656 -7.86 -25.73 33.93
CA PRO A 656 -8.23 -25.90 35.34
C PRO A 656 -7.11 -25.42 36.25
N GLY A 657 -7.46 -24.66 37.29
CA GLY A 657 -6.55 -24.28 38.37
C GLY A 657 -6.25 -25.43 39.32
N ASP A 658 -5.59 -25.10 40.43
CA ASP A 658 -5.20 -26.08 41.44
C ASP A 658 -6.43 -26.76 42.07
N ASP A 659 -6.48 -28.09 42.01
CA ASP A 659 -7.46 -28.92 42.72
C ASP A 659 -6.95 -29.18 44.14
N ASP A 660 -7.62 -28.61 45.14
CA ASP A 660 -7.31 -28.80 46.57
C ASP A 660 -7.73 -30.19 47.09
N SER A 661 -8.18 -31.08 46.20
CA SER A 661 -8.76 -32.39 46.50
C SER A 661 -9.98 -32.31 47.42
N ASN A 662 -10.70 -31.17 47.41
CA ASN A 662 -11.96 -30.99 48.10
C ASN A 662 -13.09 -30.72 47.09
N CYS A 663 -13.98 -31.71 46.93
CA CYS A 663 -15.11 -31.56 46.01
C CYS A 663 -16.09 -30.42 46.34
N THR A 664 -16.05 -29.82 47.54
CA THR A 664 -16.86 -28.62 47.87
C THR A 664 -16.24 -27.31 47.35
N THR A 665 -14.96 -27.35 46.96
CA THR A 665 -14.30 -26.27 46.22
C THR A 665 -14.66 -26.40 44.73
N ALA A 666 -14.90 -25.27 44.06
CA ALA A 666 -15.10 -25.25 42.61
C ALA A 666 -13.77 -24.99 41.91
N ILE A 667 -13.40 -25.83 40.95
CA ILE A 667 -12.15 -25.63 40.18
C ILE A 667 -12.41 -24.56 39.12
N THR A 668 -11.82 -23.40 39.29
CA THR A 668 -11.88 -22.28 38.34
C THR A 668 -10.78 -22.36 37.29
N CYS A 669 -10.94 -21.65 36.18
CA CYS A 669 -9.93 -21.50 35.15
C CYS A 669 -8.81 -20.61 35.70
N SER A 670 -7.57 -21.10 35.71
CA SER A 670 -6.41 -20.34 36.20
C SER A 670 -6.09 -19.08 35.38
N VAL A 671 -6.63 -18.98 34.16
CA VAL A 671 -6.44 -17.83 33.26
C VAL A 671 -7.57 -16.80 33.37
N CYS A 672 -8.82 -17.24 33.51
CA CYS A 672 -10.01 -16.37 33.36
C CYS A 672 -11.05 -16.47 34.49
N GLY A 673 -10.81 -17.25 35.54
CA GLY A 673 -11.69 -17.34 36.72
C GLY A 673 -12.99 -18.13 36.56
N GLU A 674 -13.43 -18.44 35.33
CA GLU A 674 -14.65 -19.21 35.05
C GLU A 674 -14.65 -20.62 35.67
N ILE A 675 -15.81 -21.13 36.07
CA ILE A 675 -15.91 -22.43 36.77
C ILE A 675 -15.77 -23.57 35.75
N THR A 676 -14.62 -24.26 35.79
CA THR A 676 -14.31 -25.41 34.92
C THR A 676 -14.85 -26.73 35.48
N THR A 677 -14.93 -26.86 36.80
CA THR A 677 -15.63 -27.97 37.49
C THR A 677 -16.41 -27.41 38.66
N THR A 678 -17.71 -27.65 38.67
CA THR A 678 -18.62 -27.18 39.73
C THR A 678 -18.40 -27.91 41.05
N ALA A 679 -18.47 -27.14 42.14
CA ALA A 679 -18.51 -27.66 43.50
C ALA A 679 -19.70 -28.63 43.70
N LYS A 680 -19.46 -29.65 44.52
CA LYS A 680 -20.40 -30.72 44.90
C LYS A 680 -20.45 -30.81 46.41
N THR A 681 -21.61 -31.17 46.96
CA THR A 681 -21.67 -31.57 48.38
C THR A 681 -20.88 -32.85 48.61
N HIS A 682 -20.28 -33.00 49.80
CA HIS A 682 -19.63 -34.25 50.18
C HIS A 682 -20.63 -35.42 50.20
N ALA A 683 -20.29 -36.49 49.50
CA ALA A 683 -20.96 -37.78 49.62
C ALA A 683 -20.09 -38.68 50.51
N TRP A 684 -20.31 -38.69 51.81
CA TRP A 684 -19.50 -39.49 52.75
C TRP A 684 -19.72 -40.99 52.55
N ASP A 685 -18.68 -41.79 52.76
CA ASP A 685 -18.82 -43.24 52.90
C ASP A 685 -19.53 -43.57 54.23
N THR A 686 -20.30 -44.66 54.21
CA THR A 686 -20.91 -45.30 55.38
C THR A 686 -20.00 -46.38 55.99
N THR A 687 -18.79 -46.51 55.46
CA THR A 687 -17.80 -47.53 55.79
C THR A 687 -16.62 -46.87 56.48
N TRP A 688 -16.30 -47.30 57.70
CA TRP A 688 -15.19 -46.74 58.49
C TRP A 688 -13.82 -47.06 57.88
N THR A 689 -13.12 -46.04 57.40
CA THR A 689 -11.69 -46.11 57.09
C THR A 689 -10.89 -45.98 58.39
N ASN A 690 -9.71 -46.59 58.48
CA ASN A 690 -8.92 -46.62 59.71
C ASN A 690 -7.41 -46.81 59.44
N ASP A 691 -6.59 -46.34 60.38
CA ASP A 691 -5.14 -46.60 60.47
C ASP A 691 -4.77 -47.08 61.90
N SER A 692 -3.49 -47.00 62.28
CA SER A 692 -3.03 -47.35 63.63
C SER A 692 -3.46 -46.39 64.76
N SER A 693 -4.03 -45.25 64.42
CA SER A 693 -4.22 -44.09 65.30
C SER A 693 -5.71 -43.78 65.50
N SER A 694 -6.48 -43.80 64.42
CA SER A 694 -7.87 -43.33 64.36
C SER A 694 -8.69 -44.04 63.28
N HIS A 695 -9.99 -43.72 63.25
CA HIS A 695 -10.93 -44.10 62.22
C HIS A 695 -11.78 -42.88 61.80
N TRP A 696 -12.21 -42.86 60.53
CA TRP A 696 -12.90 -41.74 59.90
C TRP A 696 -13.77 -42.22 58.72
N HIS A 697 -14.67 -41.36 58.25
CA HIS A 697 -15.35 -41.53 56.96
C HIS A 697 -14.63 -40.72 55.88
N THR A 698 -14.49 -41.30 54.68
CA THR A 698 -13.90 -40.65 53.49
C THR A 698 -14.99 -40.14 52.55
N CYS A 699 -14.67 -39.18 51.68
CA CYS A 699 -15.59 -38.78 50.62
C CYS A 699 -15.58 -39.78 49.44
N LYS A 700 -16.76 -40.20 48.97
CA LYS A 700 -16.94 -41.07 47.78
C LYS A 700 -16.87 -40.33 46.45
N ASN A 701 -16.86 -38.99 46.46
CA ASN A 701 -16.74 -38.21 45.22
C ASN A 701 -15.34 -38.40 44.64
N ALA A 702 -15.23 -38.94 43.43
CA ALA A 702 -13.94 -39.21 42.78
C ALA A 702 -13.04 -37.95 42.75
N GLY A 703 -11.79 -38.11 43.15
CA GLY A 703 -10.80 -37.02 43.32
C GLY A 703 -10.78 -36.40 44.72
N CYS A 704 -11.84 -36.52 45.52
CA CYS A 704 -11.92 -35.90 46.84
C CYS A 704 -11.20 -36.73 47.92
N THR A 705 -10.24 -36.11 48.62
CA THR A 705 -9.48 -36.75 49.72
C THR A 705 -9.96 -36.35 51.12
N GLN A 706 -11.01 -35.54 51.21
CA GLN A 706 -11.51 -35.03 52.49
C GLN A 706 -12.10 -36.14 53.37
N ILE A 707 -11.99 -35.96 54.68
CA ILE A 707 -12.44 -36.90 55.71
C ILE A 707 -13.33 -36.20 56.74
N THR A 708 -14.24 -36.95 57.36
CA THR A 708 -15.06 -36.51 58.48
C THR A 708 -15.05 -37.55 59.61
N ASP A 709 -15.54 -37.17 60.78
CA ASP A 709 -15.78 -38.04 61.93
C ASP A 709 -14.51 -38.73 62.47
N SER A 710 -13.35 -38.11 62.26
CA SER A 710 -12.04 -38.65 62.65
C SER A 710 -11.91 -38.74 64.18
N ALA A 711 -11.86 -39.96 64.69
CA ALA A 711 -11.83 -40.28 66.12
C ALA A 711 -10.77 -41.34 66.45
N ALA A 712 -10.12 -41.23 67.61
CA ALA A 712 -9.21 -42.25 68.11
C ALA A 712 -9.93 -43.57 68.39
N HIS A 713 -9.21 -44.70 68.27
CA HIS A 713 -9.80 -46.03 68.47
C HIS A 713 -10.40 -46.24 69.86
N VAL A 714 -11.67 -46.63 69.91
CA VAL A 714 -12.41 -46.95 71.15
C VAL A 714 -12.14 -48.41 71.52
N PRO A 715 -11.40 -48.70 72.62
CA PRO A 715 -10.97 -50.07 72.89
C PRO A 715 -12.12 -50.97 73.33
N GLY A 716 -12.29 -52.10 72.63
CA GLY A 716 -13.18 -53.17 73.06
C GLY A 716 -12.67 -53.94 74.27
N LYS A 717 -13.30 -55.10 74.54
CA LYS A 717 -12.87 -56.01 75.61
C LYS A 717 -11.38 -56.35 75.47
N ALA A 718 -10.67 -56.37 76.60
CA ALA A 718 -9.26 -56.74 76.64
C ALA A 718 -9.03 -58.15 76.03
N ALA A 719 -7.88 -58.33 75.39
CA ALA A 719 -7.55 -59.57 74.70
C ALA A 719 -7.49 -60.77 75.65
N THR A 720 -7.90 -61.93 75.16
CA THR A 720 -7.81 -63.23 75.84
C THR A 720 -6.97 -64.20 75.00
N ILE A 721 -6.78 -65.44 75.46
CA ILE A 721 -6.17 -66.49 74.63
C ILE A 721 -7.02 -66.86 73.41
N GLU A 722 -8.31 -66.51 73.40
CA GLU A 722 -9.25 -66.82 72.31
C GLU A 722 -9.51 -65.63 71.37
N ASN A 723 -9.48 -64.39 71.89
CA ASN A 723 -9.97 -63.20 71.19
C ASN A 723 -9.03 -62.00 71.32
N ALA A 724 -8.86 -61.24 70.23
CA ALA A 724 -8.09 -60.01 70.20
C ALA A 724 -8.94 -58.82 70.69
N GLN A 725 -8.28 -57.74 71.13
CA GLN A 725 -8.95 -56.48 71.42
C GLN A 725 -9.08 -55.67 70.13
N VAL A 726 -10.31 -55.46 69.67
CA VAL A 726 -10.62 -54.65 68.48
C VAL A 726 -11.30 -53.34 68.87
N CYS A 727 -11.23 -52.35 67.97
CA CYS A 727 -11.97 -51.10 68.07
C CYS A 727 -13.47 -51.37 67.88
N THR A 728 -14.32 -50.89 68.80
CA THR A 728 -15.77 -51.17 68.77
C THR A 728 -16.53 -50.40 67.69
N VAL A 729 -15.87 -49.51 66.95
CA VAL A 729 -16.48 -48.67 65.91
C VAL A 729 -16.09 -49.15 64.51
N CYS A 730 -14.79 -49.25 64.23
CA CYS A 730 -14.27 -49.58 62.90
C CYS A 730 -13.74 -51.03 62.74
N GLY A 731 -13.62 -51.79 63.84
CA GLY A 731 -13.10 -53.16 63.82
C GLY A 731 -11.58 -53.32 63.78
N TYR A 732 -10.79 -52.22 63.75
CA TYR A 732 -9.32 -52.26 63.77
C TYR A 732 -8.77 -53.05 64.98
N GLU A 733 -7.73 -53.87 64.79
CA GLU A 733 -7.11 -54.64 65.89
C GLU A 733 -6.14 -53.77 66.71
N ILE A 734 -6.47 -53.55 67.97
CA ILE A 734 -5.71 -52.71 68.91
C ILE A 734 -4.67 -53.54 69.67
N SER A 735 -5.05 -54.74 70.12
CA SER A 735 -4.14 -55.67 70.83
C SER A 735 -4.39 -57.13 70.41
N PRO A 736 -3.36 -57.91 70.05
CA PRO A 736 -3.50 -59.31 69.63
C PRO A 736 -3.81 -60.27 70.78
N LYS A 737 -4.10 -61.54 70.44
CA LYS A 737 -4.45 -62.62 71.38
C LYS A 737 -3.31 -63.01 72.33
N LEU A 738 -3.66 -63.42 73.55
CA LEU A 738 -2.73 -63.94 74.56
C LEU A 738 -2.27 -65.38 74.23
N GLN A 739 -1.20 -65.84 74.89
CA GLN A 739 -0.53 -67.12 74.60
C GLN A 739 -0.75 -68.17 75.72
N SER A 740 -0.70 -69.47 75.37
CA SER A 740 -0.98 -70.61 76.26
C SER A 740 0.12 -71.69 76.25
N LYS A 741 0.04 -72.68 77.17
CA LYS A 741 0.97 -73.81 77.34
C LYS A 741 0.25 -75.07 77.84
N ASP A 742 0.45 -76.22 77.19
CA ASP A 742 -0.27 -77.48 77.55
C ASP A 742 0.35 -78.28 78.70
N THR A 743 1.60 -78.00 79.07
CA THR A 743 2.33 -78.70 80.16
C THR A 743 3.38 -77.78 80.75
N LEU A 744 3.56 -77.85 82.06
CA LEU A 744 4.58 -77.11 82.80
C LEU A 744 5.64 -78.09 83.32
N THR A 745 6.91 -77.74 83.18
CA THR A 745 8.04 -78.58 83.58
C THR A 745 9.02 -77.78 84.42
N ASP A 746 9.39 -78.29 85.59
CA ASP A 746 10.44 -77.72 86.43
C ASP A 746 11.81 -78.15 85.88
N GLY A 747 12.59 -77.18 85.41
CA GLY A 747 13.86 -77.43 84.72
C GLY A 747 14.98 -78.00 85.60
N SER A 748 14.84 -77.95 86.93
CA SER A 748 15.86 -78.43 87.88
C SER A 748 15.65 -79.89 88.29
N SER A 749 14.38 -80.30 88.39
CA SER A 749 13.96 -81.64 88.85
C SER A 749 13.44 -82.55 87.72
N GLY A 750 13.07 -81.97 86.58
CA GLY A 750 12.40 -82.69 85.47
C GLY A 750 10.97 -83.13 85.80
N ILE A 751 10.38 -82.55 86.86
CA ILE A 751 9.01 -82.83 87.30
C ILE A 751 8.04 -82.08 86.39
N GLU A 752 7.03 -82.79 85.89
CA GLU A 752 6.01 -82.27 84.97
C GLU A 752 4.64 -82.18 85.66
N VAL A 753 3.90 -81.14 85.32
CA VAL A 753 2.50 -80.91 85.72
C VAL A 753 1.67 -80.58 84.48
N ARG A 754 0.53 -81.27 84.34
CA ARG A 754 -0.52 -80.94 83.37
C ARG A 754 -1.91 -81.14 83.98
N TYR A 755 -2.92 -80.40 83.51
CA TYR A 755 -4.30 -80.68 83.90
C TYR A 755 -4.76 -82.03 83.33
N GLU A 756 -5.52 -82.79 84.11
CA GLU A 756 -5.98 -84.13 83.73
C GLU A 756 -7.11 -84.10 82.69
N ASN A 757 -7.80 -82.95 82.54
CA ASN A 757 -8.81 -82.73 81.50
C ASN A 757 -8.22 -82.25 80.14
N GLY A 758 -6.91 -81.99 80.06
CA GLY A 758 -6.26 -81.47 78.85
C GLY A 758 -6.37 -79.96 78.62
N SER A 759 -6.87 -79.16 79.57
CA SER A 759 -6.85 -77.70 79.47
C SER A 759 -5.42 -77.15 79.52
N ALA A 760 -5.14 -76.13 78.69
CA ALA A 760 -3.88 -75.40 78.70
C ALA A 760 -3.82 -74.36 79.84
N PHE A 761 -2.60 -74.09 80.32
CA PHE A 761 -2.30 -72.95 81.18
C PHE A 761 -2.11 -71.67 80.36
N GLU A 762 -2.32 -70.50 80.96
CA GLU A 762 -1.77 -69.24 80.44
C GLU A 762 -0.24 -69.32 80.40
N ALA A 763 0.39 -68.73 79.38
CA ALA A 763 1.84 -68.77 79.22
C ALA A 763 2.64 -68.09 80.37
N SER A 764 1.99 -67.24 81.17
CA SER A 764 2.55 -66.60 82.37
C SER A 764 2.68 -67.52 83.59
N ILE A 765 1.96 -68.65 83.62
CA ILE A 765 1.99 -69.60 84.75
C ILE A 765 3.26 -70.46 84.66
N VAL A 766 3.89 -70.70 85.81
CA VAL A 766 5.10 -71.54 85.92
C VAL A 766 4.99 -72.57 87.05
N LEU A 767 5.64 -73.72 86.85
CA LEU A 767 5.84 -74.75 87.87
C LEU A 767 7.14 -74.47 88.62
N SER A 768 7.13 -74.64 89.94
CA SER A 768 8.28 -74.45 90.84
C SER A 768 8.39 -75.66 91.77
N VAL A 769 9.55 -76.33 91.78
CA VAL A 769 9.77 -77.49 92.68
C VAL A 769 11.07 -77.39 93.47
N THR A 770 10.94 -77.43 94.79
CA THR A 770 12.08 -77.47 95.71
C THR A 770 12.32 -78.89 96.21
N SER A 771 13.45 -79.49 95.82
CA SER A 771 13.90 -80.78 96.39
C SER A 771 14.43 -80.57 97.81
N ARG A 772 13.98 -81.40 98.76
CA ARG A 772 14.39 -81.33 100.17
C ARG A 772 15.62 -82.20 100.46
N ASN A 773 16.44 -81.76 101.40
CA ASN A 773 17.77 -82.32 101.64
C ASN A 773 17.75 -83.57 102.54
N GLN A 774 18.91 -84.24 102.66
CA GLN A 774 19.02 -85.49 103.40
C GLN A 774 18.76 -85.36 104.91
N ALA A 775 18.96 -84.19 105.52
CA ALA A 775 18.63 -83.93 106.92
C ALA A 775 17.12 -83.78 107.13
N GLU A 776 16.43 -83.04 106.26
CA GLU A 776 14.96 -82.95 106.24
C GLU A 776 14.32 -84.35 106.06
N MET A 777 14.82 -85.14 105.10
CA MET A 777 14.37 -86.52 104.91
C MET A 777 14.71 -87.44 106.10
N ASN A 778 15.79 -87.18 106.84
CA ASN A 778 16.16 -87.95 108.02
C ASN A 778 15.20 -87.70 109.20
N GLN A 779 14.73 -86.46 109.40
CA GLN A 779 13.77 -86.13 110.46
C GLN A 779 12.44 -86.90 110.27
N LEU A 780 12.00 -87.05 109.02
CA LEU A 780 10.75 -87.75 108.67
C LEU A 780 10.82 -89.28 108.75
N LYS A 781 11.98 -89.88 109.07
CA LYS A 781 12.14 -91.36 109.15
C LYS A 781 11.15 -92.02 110.13
N ALA A 782 10.89 -91.40 111.27
CA ALA A 782 9.94 -91.94 112.25
C ALA A 782 8.50 -91.92 111.71
N THR A 783 8.08 -90.82 111.09
CA THR A 783 6.75 -90.69 110.45
C THR A 783 6.59 -91.70 109.31
N VAL A 784 7.57 -91.80 108.42
CA VAL A 784 7.51 -92.71 107.27
C VAL A 784 7.50 -94.17 107.73
N ASN A 785 8.29 -94.56 108.73
CA ASN A 785 8.23 -95.93 109.27
C ASN A 785 6.92 -96.23 110.03
N LYS A 786 6.22 -95.21 110.57
CA LYS A 786 4.87 -95.36 111.14
C LYS A 786 3.79 -95.54 110.05
N ALA A 787 3.91 -94.84 108.92
CA ALA A 787 2.97 -94.89 107.81
C ALA A 787 3.23 -96.07 106.83
N ALA A 788 4.48 -96.52 106.74
CA ALA A 788 4.97 -97.56 105.84
C ALA A 788 6.15 -98.32 106.50
N PRO A 789 5.89 -99.25 107.43
CA PRO A 789 6.94 -99.99 108.14
C PRO A 789 7.93 -100.68 107.20
N GLY A 790 9.23 -100.43 107.40
CA GLY A 790 10.32 -101.00 106.59
C GLY A 790 10.57 -100.31 105.24
N PHE A 791 9.97 -99.15 104.97
CA PHE A 791 10.28 -98.30 103.81
C PHE A 791 11.14 -97.10 104.23
N VAL A 792 11.99 -96.61 103.32
CA VAL A 792 12.83 -95.41 103.50
C VAL A 792 12.55 -94.38 102.39
N LEU A 793 12.76 -93.09 102.69
CA LEU A 793 12.68 -92.02 101.69
C LEU A 793 13.84 -92.11 100.69
N GLY A 794 13.50 -92.11 99.39
CA GLY A 794 14.43 -91.95 98.27
C GLY A 794 14.43 -90.55 97.63
N GLY A 795 13.52 -89.68 98.06
CA GLY A 795 13.44 -88.26 97.69
C GLY A 795 12.21 -87.58 98.31
N LEU A 796 12.22 -86.25 98.39
CA LEU A 796 11.16 -85.43 98.96
C LEU A 796 11.10 -84.07 98.23
N TYR A 797 9.91 -83.66 97.80
CA TYR A 797 9.71 -82.53 96.89
C TYR A 797 8.57 -81.63 97.37
N ASP A 798 8.82 -80.33 97.43
CA ASP A 798 7.82 -79.28 97.67
C ASP A 798 7.45 -78.67 96.31
N VAL A 799 6.26 -79.01 95.80
CA VAL A 799 5.80 -78.68 94.44
C VAL A 799 4.79 -77.54 94.51
N LYS A 800 4.86 -76.52 93.63
CA LYS A 800 3.91 -75.38 93.59
C LYS A 800 3.69 -74.85 92.16
N LEU A 801 2.51 -74.29 91.89
CA LEU A 801 2.29 -73.40 90.74
C LEU A 801 2.41 -71.94 91.16
N LEU A 802 3.00 -71.11 90.31
CA LEU A 802 3.12 -69.66 90.49
C LEU A 802 2.48 -68.93 89.30
N LYS A 803 1.78 -67.83 89.58
CA LYS A 803 1.41 -66.80 88.60
C LYS A 803 1.92 -65.46 89.13
N ASP A 804 2.70 -64.74 88.32
CA ASP A 804 3.34 -63.46 88.69
C ASP A 804 4.10 -63.50 90.03
N GLY A 805 4.71 -64.66 90.34
CA GLY A 805 5.45 -64.93 91.57
C GLY A 805 4.61 -65.39 92.77
N ILE A 806 3.28 -65.30 92.70
CA ILE A 806 2.36 -65.69 93.79
C ILE A 806 1.95 -67.16 93.62
N ALA A 807 2.00 -67.94 94.70
CA ALA A 807 1.64 -69.35 94.70
C ALA A 807 0.12 -69.56 94.77
N PHE A 808 -0.41 -70.48 93.95
CA PHE A 808 -1.83 -70.82 93.90
C PHE A 808 -2.07 -72.32 93.72
N GLN A 809 -3.29 -72.78 93.98
CA GLN A 809 -3.72 -74.16 93.72
C GLN A 809 -4.41 -74.28 92.35
N PRO A 810 -4.24 -75.39 91.62
CA PRO A 810 -4.82 -75.57 90.30
C PRO A 810 -6.35 -75.60 90.35
N GLU A 811 -7.02 -75.08 89.31
CA GLU A 811 -8.49 -75.07 89.19
C GLU A 811 -9.02 -76.43 88.70
N GLY A 812 -8.63 -77.50 89.40
CA GLY A 812 -8.98 -78.87 89.07
C GLY A 812 -7.85 -79.86 89.33
N LYS A 813 -8.07 -81.11 88.92
CA LYS A 813 -7.07 -82.17 89.09
C LYS A 813 -5.95 -82.07 88.07
N VAL A 814 -4.72 -82.12 88.57
CA VAL A 814 -3.49 -82.15 87.80
C VAL A 814 -2.77 -83.48 87.98
N ARG A 815 -2.13 -83.94 86.91
CA ARG A 815 -1.23 -85.09 86.91
C ARG A 815 0.19 -84.60 87.14
N VAL A 816 0.83 -85.13 88.18
CA VAL A 816 2.22 -84.82 88.57
C VAL A 816 3.09 -86.03 88.24
N SER A 817 4.20 -85.79 87.54
CA SER A 817 5.07 -86.85 87.02
C SER A 817 6.51 -86.61 87.50
N ILE A 818 7.01 -87.46 88.40
CA ILE A 818 8.32 -87.30 89.05
C ILE A 818 9.34 -88.29 88.46
N PRO A 819 10.44 -87.85 87.81
CA PRO A 819 11.50 -88.74 87.35
C PRO A 819 12.16 -89.50 88.51
N LEU A 820 12.30 -90.82 88.37
CA LEU A 820 12.96 -91.63 89.40
C LEU A 820 14.48 -91.38 89.38
N THR A 821 15.02 -90.92 90.51
CA THR A 821 16.46 -90.70 90.70
C THR A 821 17.24 -92.02 90.69
N ARG A 822 18.58 -91.95 90.58
CA ARG A 822 19.45 -93.15 90.69
C ARG A 822 19.20 -93.90 92.01
N THR A 823 19.05 -93.16 93.11
CA THR A 823 18.77 -93.70 94.46
C THR A 823 17.43 -94.42 94.52
N MET A 824 16.38 -93.85 93.93
CA MET A 824 15.06 -94.50 93.86
C MET A 824 15.10 -95.76 92.98
N LYS A 825 15.76 -95.70 91.82
CA LYS A 825 15.89 -96.84 90.88
C LYS A 825 16.64 -98.05 91.47
N ALA A 826 17.43 -97.84 92.52
CA ALA A 826 18.06 -98.92 93.29
C ALA A 826 17.11 -99.59 94.30
N MET A 827 15.97 -98.99 94.62
CA MET A 827 15.00 -99.51 95.59
C MET A 827 13.96 -100.46 94.96
N LYS A 828 13.40 -101.35 95.78
CA LYS A 828 12.18 -102.10 95.50
C LYS A 828 10.94 -101.45 96.11
N ASP A 829 9.76 -101.83 95.63
CA ASP A 829 8.44 -101.41 96.13
C ASP A 829 8.27 -99.88 96.24
N LEU A 830 8.67 -99.14 95.21
CA LEU A 830 8.54 -97.69 95.19
C LEU A 830 7.06 -97.24 95.28
N LYS A 831 6.78 -96.24 96.14
CA LYS A 831 5.46 -95.62 96.33
C LYS A 831 5.57 -94.12 96.59
N MET A 832 4.49 -93.37 96.34
CA MET A 832 4.36 -91.98 96.81
C MET A 832 3.73 -91.89 98.20
N VAL A 833 4.21 -90.91 98.96
CA VAL A 833 3.63 -90.48 100.24
C VAL A 833 3.38 -88.97 100.18
N TYR A 834 2.14 -88.55 100.45
CA TYR A 834 1.80 -87.15 100.70
C TYR A 834 2.16 -86.81 102.15
N ILE A 835 2.67 -85.60 102.38
CA ILE A 835 2.98 -85.10 103.72
C ILE A 835 2.16 -83.82 103.97
N ASP A 836 1.41 -83.81 105.06
CA ASP A 836 0.62 -82.65 105.48
C ASP A 836 1.49 -81.57 106.17
N SER A 837 0.91 -80.39 106.39
CA SER A 837 1.58 -79.28 107.08
C SER A 837 1.92 -79.54 108.55
N SER A 838 1.40 -80.62 109.13
CA SER A 838 1.72 -81.11 110.48
C SER A 838 2.80 -82.20 110.47
N GLY A 839 3.34 -82.56 109.30
CA GLY A 839 4.38 -83.58 109.14
C GLY A 839 3.88 -85.03 109.19
N ASN A 840 2.57 -85.29 109.09
CA ASN A 840 2.05 -86.66 108.97
C ASN A 840 2.17 -87.16 107.53
N ALA A 841 2.53 -88.43 107.36
CA ALA A 841 2.74 -89.05 106.06
C ALA A 841 1.58 -90.02 105.72
N LYS A 842 0.97 -89.86 104.54
CA LYS A 842 -0.11 -90.72 104.02
C LYS A 842 0.29 -91.28 102.66
N ILE A 843 0.28 -92.61 102.50
CA ILE A 843 0.52 -93.23 101.19
C ILE A 843 -0.62 -92.82 100.24
N ILE A 844 -0.26 -92.34 99.05
CA ILE A 844 -1.21 -92.00 97.98
C ILE A 844 -1.09 -93.01 96.84
N SER A 845 -2.12 -93.10 96.00
CA SER A 845 -2.06 -93.94 94.80
C SER A 845 -1.04 -93.37 93.82
N SER A 846 -0.13 -94.22 93.33
CA SER A 846 0.91 -93.84 92.39
C SER A 846 1.25 -94.98 91.45
N GLU A 847 1.29 -94.70 90.15
CA GLU A 847 1.78 -95.63 89.12
C GLU A 847 3.26 -95.35 88.81
N ILE A 848 4.00 -96.36 88.37
CA ILE A 848 5.37 -96.18 87.85
C ILE A 848 5.35 -96.54 86.38
N LYS A 849 5.70 -95.55 85.56
CA LYS A 849 5.61 -95.65 84.10
C LYS A 849 6.76 -94.85 83.48
N ASP A 850 7.38 -95.41 82.44
CA ASP A 850 8.39 -94.72 81.62
C ASP A 850 9.57 -94.12 82.43
N GLY A 851 9.93 -94.78 83.54
CA GLY A 851 11.01 -94.35 84.44
C GLY A 851 10.66 -93.18 85.38
N LYS A 852 9.39 -92.77 85.42
CA LYS A 852 8.82 -91.77 86.34
C LYS A 852 7.82 -92.43 87.31
N ILE A 853 7.58 -91.82 88.46
CA ILE A 853 6.47 -92.13 89.36
C ILE A 853 5.41 -91.04 89.24
N ILE A 854 4.17 -91.43 88.99
CA ILE A 854 3.09 -90.54 88.57
C ILE A 854 1.94 -90.65 89.56
N PHE A 855 1.37 -89.51 89.94
CA PHE A 855 0.17 -89.42 90.77
C PHE A 855 -0.72 -88.26 90.30
N ILE A 856 -1.97 -88.23 90.78
CA ILE A 856 -2.94 -87.17 90.49
C ILE A 856 -3.25 -86.46 91.81
N THR A 857 -3.34 -85.13 91.77
CA THR A 857 -3.69 -84.29 92.92
C THR A 857 -4.48 -83.07 92.48
N ASP A 858 -5.21 -82.48 93.42
CA ASP A 858 -5.91 -81.20 93.34
C ASP A 858 -5.34 -80.18 94.35
N HIS A 859 -4.33 -80.56 95.15
CA HIS A 859 -3.72 -79.68 96.16
C HIS A 859 -2.22 -79.93 96.31
N PHE A 860 -1.41 -79.01 95.81
CA PHE A 860 0.06 -79.02 95.91
C PHE A 860 0.58 -78.87 97.36
N SER A 861 1.64 -79.61 97.68
CA SER A 861 2.25 -79.73 99.02
C SER A 861 3.63 -80.46 98.90
N ASN A 862 4.14 -80.97 100.03
CA ASN A 862 5.28 -81.86 100.11
C ASN A 862 4.90 -83.32 99.74
N TYR A 863 5.68 -83.93 98.84
CA TYR A 863 5.53 -85.30 98.38
C TYR A 863 6.84 -86.08 98.47
N GLY A 864 6.84 -87.21 99.18
CA GLY A 864 7.99 -88.10 99.32
C GLY A 864 7.87 -89.36 98.45
N VAL A 865 8.98 -89.79 97.86
CA VAL A 865 9.10 -91.11 97.22
C VAL A 865 9.73 -92.06 98.23
N ILE A 866 9.10 -93.22 98.48
CA ILE A 866 9.56 -94.21 99.47
C ILE A 866 9.77 -95.60 98.85
N GLY A 867 10.72 -96.38 99.36
CA GLY A 867 11.05 -97.74 98.86
C GLY A 867 11.94 -98.55 99.81
N LYS A 868 12.39 -99.73 99.36
CA LYS A 868 13.21 -100.70 100.12
C LYS A 868 14.60 -100.89 99.49
N VAL A 869 15.67 -100.88 100.29
CA VAL A 869 17.08 -100.85 99.83
C VAL A 869 17.57 -102.21 99.27
N LYS A 870 18.58 -102.20 98.38
CA LYS A 870 19.19 -103.35 97.71
C LYS A 870 20.74 -103.25 97.74
N ALA A 871 21.46 -104.38 97.74
CA ALA A 871 22.92 -104.44 97.91
C ALA A 871 23.73 -103.92 96.71
N ALA A 872 25.02 -103.62 96.92
CA ALA A 872 25.79 -102.65 96.14
C ALA A 872 27.04 -103.16 95.39
N SER A 873 27.29 -102.55 94.22
CA SER A 873 28.59 -102.15 93.63
C SER A 873 28.24 -101.18 92.46
N GLU A 874 28.93 -100.07 92.15
CA GLU A 874 30.37 -99.77 92.00
C GLU A 874 31.03 -100.49 90.79
N THR A 875 31.85 -99.86 89.93
CA THR A 875 31.93 -98.47 89.37
C THR A 875 32.91 -98.44 88.16
N ASN A 876 33.15 -97.27 87.54
CA ASN A 876 34.34 -96.94 86.71
C ASN A 876 34.50 -97.67 85.35
N PRO A 877 35.53 -97.33 84.52
CA PRO A 877 36.47 -96.18 84.53
C PRO A 877 36.24 -95.17 83.36
N GLU A 878 36.50 -93.85 83.49
CA GLU A 878 37.77 -93.07 83.34
C GLU A 878 38.28 -92.86 81.88
N ASP A 879 39.07 -91.83 81.52
CA ASP A 879 39.01 -90.38 81.84
C ASP A 879 39.94 -89.53 80.92
N GLU A 880 39.90 -88.20 81.05
CA GLU A 880 40.88 -87.16 80.64
C GLU A 880 41.68 -87.23 79.30
N LYS A 881 41.49 -86.21 78.41
CA LYS A 881 42.53 -85.18 78.09
C LYS A 881 42.08 -84.02 77.17
N ASN A 882 42.76 -82.89 77.35
CA ASN A 882 42.68 -81.57 76.67
C ASN A 882 43.74 -81.50 75.51
N PRO A 883 43.87 -80.48 74.61
CA PRO A 883 43.12 -79.21 74.49
C PRO A 883 42.84 -78.57 73.08
N LYS A 884 41.99 -77.51 73.09
CA LYS A 884 42.04 -76.21 72.33
C LYS A 884 41.78 -76.05 70.80
N ASN A 885 40.82 -75.13 70.53
CA ASN A 885 40.84 -73.98 69.58
C ASN A 885 40.80 -74.15 68.03
N GLU A 886 40.15 -73.26 67.25
CA GLU A 886 39.04 -72.31 67.55
C GLU A 886 38.29 -71.81 66.26
N LYS A 887 36.95 -71.65 66.36
CA LYS A 887 35.98 -70.70 65.72
C LYS A 887 36.07 -70.34 64.20
N ASN A 888 34.97 -70.29 63.40
CA ASN A 888 33.69 -69.51 63.47
C ASN A 888 33.93 -68.00 63.19
N ALA A 889 33.08 -67.18 62.54
CA ALA A 889 31.67 -67.23 62.07
C ALA A 889 31.54 -66.42 60.74
N LYS A 890 30.52 -66.47 59.86
CA LYS A 890 29.04 -66.26 59.97
C LYS A 890 28.61 -64.78 60.16
N THR A 891 27.41 -64.43 59.64
CA THR A 891 26.56 -63.25 60.00
C THR A 891 27.05 -61.85 59.56
N VAL A 892 26.29 -61.03 58.80
CA VAL A 892 25.14 -60.11 59.13
C VAL A 892 25.60 -58.68 59.52
N SER A 893 24.66 -57.72 59.49
CA SER A 893 24.66 -56.37 60.09
C SER A 893 25.54 -55.26 59.47
N SER A 894 24.84 -54.22 58.98
CA SER A 894 24.70 -52.87 59.57
C SER A 894 25.61 -52.40 60.74
N SER A 895 25.44 -51.12 61.12
CA SER A 895 26.17 -50.37 62.17
C SER A 895 27.55 -49.82 61.73
N PRO A 896 28.14 -48.81 62.43
CA PRO A 896 27.71 -48.24 63.72
C PRO A 896 27.48 -46.71 63.78
N GLN A 897 26.80 -46.30 64.86
CA GLN A 897 26.88 -44.95 65.42
C GLN A 897 28.19 -44.77 66.21
N THR A 898 28.83 -43.61 66.07
CA THR A 898 29.26 -42.66 67.13
C THR A 898 30.04 -41.50 66.46
N GLY A 899 30.06 -40.27 66.97
CA GLY A 899 29.35 -39.69 68.12
C GLY A 899 29.68 -38.20 68.29
N ASP A 900 29.05 -37.60 69.30
CA ASP A 900 29.49 -36.42 70.07
C ASP A 900 29.58 -34.99 69.44
N THR A 901 28.83 -34.10 70.10
CA THR A 901 29.15 -32.69 70.46
C THR A 901 28.94 -31.51 69.48
N CYS A 902 27.93 -30.70 69.85
CA CYS A 902 28.02 -29.26 70.12
C CYS A 902 28.02 -28.18 69.01
N THR A 903 26.81 -27.59 68.88
CA THR A 903 26.48 -26.15 69.09
C THR A 903 26.67 -25.09 67.99
N THR A 904 25.53 -24.40 67.76
CA THR A 904 25.30 -22.94 67.59
C THR A 904 25.59 -22.21 66.26
N ALA A 905 24.52 -21.50 65.84
CA ALA A 905 24.50 -20.13 65.29
C ALA A 905 24.94 -19.88 63.83
N LEU A 906 24.49 -18.81 63.12
CA LEU A 906 23.21 -18.04 63.11
C LEU A 906 23.30 -16.99 61.95
N TRP A 907 22.18 -16.55 61.35
CA TRP A 907 22.08 -15.32 60.52
C TRP A 907 22.96 -15.27 59.21
N ILE A 908 22.99 -14.27 58.29
CA ILE A 908 22.15 -13.07 57.98
C ILE A 908 22.20 -12.64 56.48
N VAL A 909 21.09 -12.08 55.99
CA VAL A 909 20.88 -10.94 55.04
C VAL A 909 21.99 -10.51 54.05
N LEU A 910 21.70 -10.64 52.73
CA LEU A 910 21.34 -9.56 51.77
C LEU A 910 22.28 -8.32 51.53
N LEU A 911 22.41 -7.93 50.25
CA LEU A 911 22.60 -6.57 49.64
C LEU A 911 23.97 -6.11 49.05
N PHE A 912 23.82 -5.28 47.99
CA PHE A 912 24.77 -4.31 47.36
C PHE A 912 26.01 -4.87 46.60
N THR A 913 26.55 -4.23 45.54
CA THR A 913 26.25 -2.92 44.89
C THR A 913 26.52 -2.93 43.36
N SER A 914 26.14 -1.86 42.68
CA SER A 914 26.27 -1.60 41.22
C SER A 914 27.59 -0.95 40.76
N ALA A 915 28.08 -1.31 39.56
CA ALA A 915 28.84 -0.48 38.61
C ALA A 915 28.82 -1.18 37.22
N ILE A 916 28.27 -0.65 36.12
CA ILE A 916 28.63 0.53 35.29
C ILE A 916 29.83 0.29 34.35
N GLY A 917 29.53 0.32 33.04
CA GLY A 917 30.45 0.60 31.93
C GLY A 917 30.97 -0.60 31.12
N LEU A 918 31.39 -0.48 29.86
CA LEU A 918 31.10 0.49 28.77
C LEU A 918 31.83 0.01 27.48
N ALA A 919 31.49 0.56 26.30
CA ALA A 919 32.07 0.27 24.96
C ALA A 919 31.85 -1.17 24.44
N VAL A 920 31.44 -1.46 23.19
CA VAL A 920 31.32 -0.72 21.92
C VAL A 920 32.62 -0.40 21.18
N PHE A 921 32.99 -1.27 20.23
CA PHE A 921 33.57 -0.92 18.91
C PHE A 921 32.94 -1.88 17.88
N SER A 922 32.11 -1.47 16.91
CA SER A 922 32.33 -0.57 15.75
C SER A 922 32.95 -1.33 14.55
N ILE A 923 32.15 -1.64 13.50
CA ILE A 923 32.00 -0.86 12.23
C ILE A 923 33.21 -1.06 11.28
N THR A 924 33.06 -1.56 10.04
CA THR A 924 32.68 -0.82 8.79
C THR A 924 32.38 -1.88 7.69
N LYS A 925 31.26 -1.99 6.94
CA LYS A 925 30.38 -1.08 6.15
C LYS A 925 30.82 -0.93 4.67
N ILE A 926 29.82 -0.80 3.77
CA ILE A 926 29.82 -0.64 2.27
C ILE A 926 29.35 -1.93 1.56
N ARG A 927 28.20 -2.08 0.87
CA ARG A 927 27.13 -1.24 0.24
C ARG A 927 27.28 -1.07 -1.29
N ARG A 928 26.16 -1.27 -2.05
CA ARG A 928 25.93 -1.20 -3.54
C ARG A 928 26.09 -2.54 -4.29
N LYS A 929 25.34 -2.85 -5.37
CA LYS A 929 23.97 -2.44 -5.82
C LYS A 929 23.53 -3.30 -7.05
N ASN A 930 22.22 -3.31 -7.35
CA ASN A 930 21.61 -3.37 -8.70
C ASN A 930 21.64 -4.64 -9.60
N TYR A 931 20.44 -5.26 -9.73
CA TYR A 931 19.57 -5.29 -10.95
C TYR A 931 19.82 -6.20 -12.19
N LYS A 932 18.67 -6.59 -12.78
CA LYS A 932 18.39 -7.13 -14.14
C LYS A 932 18.74 -8.61 -14.37
N LYS A 933 18.03 -9.32 -15.26
CA LYS A 933 16.92 -8.88 -16.13
C LYS A 933 15.56 -8.95 -15.45
#